data_AF-A0A3R9P302-F1
#
_entry.id   AF-A0A3R9P302-F1
#
_cell.length_a   1.000
_cell.length_b   1.000
_cell.length_c   1.000
_cell.angle_alpha   90.00
_cell.angle_beta   90.00
_cell.angle_gamma   90.00
#
_symmetry.space_group_name_H-M   'P 1'
#
loop_
_entity.id
_entity.type
_entity.pdbx_description
1 polymer ?
#
loop_
_entity_poly.entity_id
_entity_poly.type
_entity_poly.pdbx_seq_one_letter_code
_entity_poly.pdbx_strand_id
1 'polypeptide(L)'
;MGLIELKRVFSKLETLLRYRKLSNRANRRPGNIIYTIPINVLKSLSFLTALILTICASSGQAQTGAWWPANARSDYPRTLLTINELPQVQASLRMPTARGLYRGLWAGTQGVPPTDNTSASGRRARATFAKNAAFVILIDRQPVADSLAPLPPLTRQTQVQQVTQLLETLNPSVEAFATFSGTTYTEWQWRSKELIDYLIAYDLLRGSGVPETALTTARQQLQTFAGNLYRESNRPFFGIYFYRQIKNNHTLMTAAALGMAAVVLNHVTSADANQQPLNWQNTALFHLDNVLWQDAQRQSDPQAVAGYAEGPYYFKYAFLNCLPFVRALGQFAPGAMFSCTYNGSTRTIPNPYTDPRYERLYEWITAISLPDGRLPALEDSYVDMAMPELALTGHSRYVLPLALSGLNTGQLNSLTSQLRDATVDMRAAYLAALPTPTQPERPALVFLPQSGNLVFRSGSDSLATYFHLYGKAGAAQDNSGGHSQADASSFILYAQGQMLALDAGYLSYNRRAEVGQATHHNMILVDGAGPAIGTAGAANDAPATLSGAFSTPGLAYGQVQTNYRGATITRRALLVRNQYVLLADAAKALTPHTYTWQLHGYGLAGGTAATGTFTSDFGRHQASWTRQGASLVATVASPDTAATFNQTTNSHELTYNTTQDHTTLLVSSPNVPATRFLTMLWPGPATTIPPATKAFATAAATGLHTAGSGFQDLAFSQADTSLTTVPGLPQSTAADASLTLLSLNPAGQPAQMFLDQGTLLRYGPDTLLNATHRATLSWATLPDGKLAGYVSRATTLRIPLSSPPAAVQGAALQQATYDARRHQLVLQFSAASEVTVIPQRDIRPLPVTLVQFVGHRQGSKVLLKWQTAAEIGHQQFRVEVRADTDTTFRALTNLPAHGPGEYRFTDAQPPVGVAYYRLRQQDTDGSITYSGVLTVPPAPALLTLTAAPVPARTVVRLTANRPVPAQAQVELRNTQGQRVLNQQLQSVTELPVQHLPPGVYVVRALNPVGELLAPVLRILVAPE
;
A
#
# COMPACT_ATOMS: atom_id res chain seq x y z
N MET A 1 -41.99 20.65 9.29
CA MET A 1 -43.27 21.41 9.20
C MET A 1 -43.26 22.54 8.16
N GLY A 2 -42.20 23.36 8.04
CA GLY A 2 -42.16 24.50 7.10
C GLY A 2 -42.24 24.18 5.59
N LEU A 3 -41.79 22.99 5.13
CA LEU A 3 -41.85 22.60 3.71
C LEU A 3 -43.29 22.39 3.18
N ILE A 4 -44.22 22.00 4.06
CA ILE A 4 -45.61 21.68 3.70
C ILE A 4 -46.43 22.97 3.54
N GLU A 5 -46.20 23.95 4.42
CA GLU A 5 -46.77 25.30 4.32
C GLU A 5 -46.29 26.03 3.05
N LEU A 6 -45.01 25.91 2.69
CA LEU A 6 -44.47 26.50 1.45
C LEU A 6 -45.15 25.93 0.20
N LYS A 7 -45.35 24.61 0.13
CA LYS A 7 -46.07 23.96 -0.99
C LYS A 7 -47.51 24.46 -1.12
N ARG A 8 -48.20 24.74 -0.01
CA ARG A 8 -49.57 25.29 -0.03
C ARG A 8 -49.60 26.73 -0.55
N VAL A 9 -48.62 27.56 -0.21
CA VAL A 9 -48.52 28.94 -0.70
C VAL A 9 -48.20 28.97 -2.20
N PHE A 10 -47.28 28.14 -2.68
CA PHE A 10 -46.94 28.05 -4.11
C PHE A 10 -48.08 27.50 -4.97
N SER A 11 -48.83 26.51 -4.48
CA SER A 11 -50.04 26.00 -5.16
C SER A 11 -51.10 27.09 -5.33
N LYS A 12 -51.28 27.98 -4.35
CA LYS A 12 -52.20 29.13 -4.46
C LYS A 12 -51.70 30.19 -5.44
N LEU A 13 -50.39 30.45 -5.50
CA LEU A 13 -49.79 31.40 -6.44
C LEU A 13 -49.83 30.91 -7.90
N GLU A 14 -49.62 29.61 -8.14
CA GLU A 14 -49.82 29.01 -9.47
C GLU A 14 -51.28 29.08 -9.92
N THR A 15 -52.24 28.92 -8.99
CA THR A 15 -53.67 29.04 -9.30
C THR A 15 -54.04 30.47 -9.69
N LEU A 16 -53.49 31.48 -9.02
CA LEU A 16 -53.66 32.90 -9.36
C LEU A 16 -52.99 33.29 -10.69
N LEU A 17 -51.84 32.71 -11.03
CA LEU A 17 -51.14 32.94 -12.30
C LEU A 17 -51.80 32.21 -13.48
N ARG A 18 -52.42 31.04 -13.25
CA ARG A 18 -53.21 30.32 -14.27
C ARG A 18 -54.51 31.05 -14.61
N TYR A 19 -55.14 31.73 -13.66
CA TYR A 19 -56.30 32.61 -13.95
C TYR A 19 -55.93 33.82 -14.82
N ARG A 20 -54.68 34.31 -14.76
CA ARG A 20 -54.19 35.43 -15.58
C ARG A 20 -53.88 35.05 -17.04
N LYS A 21 -53.74 33.75 -17.34
CA LYS A 21 -53.47 33.24 -18.71
C LYS A 21 -54.72 32.79 -19.48
N LEU A 22 -55.89 32.73 -18.84
CA LEU A 22 -57.15 32.29 -19.46
C LEU A 22 -58.11 33.43 -19.85
N SER A 23 -57.79 34.70 -19.58
CA SER A 23 -58.67 35.84 -19.90
C SER A 23 -58.20 36.73 -21.07
N ASN A 24 -57.19 36.32 -21.85
CA ASN A 24 -56.63 37.14 -22.96
C ASN A 24 -56.97 36.64 -24.38
N ARG A 25 -58.15 36.04 -24.58
CA ARG A 25 -58.76 35.85 -25.91
C ARG A 25 -60.30 35.93 -25.85
N ALA A 26 -60.85 37.15 -25.83
CA ALA A 26 -62.14 37.51 -26.46
C ALA A 26 -62.40 39.02 -26.32
N ASN A 27 -62.76 39.66 -27.43
CA ASN A 27 -63.09 41.09 -27.57
C ASN A 27 -64.25 41.55 -26.65
N ARG A 28 -64.08 42.70 -25.95
CA ARG A 28 -64.90 43.94 -26.07
C ARG A 28 -64.84 44.84 -24.79
N ARG A 29 -64.45 46.10 -25.01
CA ARG A 29 -64.71 47.37 -24.26
C ARG A 29 -64.04 47.61 -22.88
N PRO A 30 -63.69 48.88 -22.55
CA PRO A 30 -62.98 49.25 -21.33
C PRO A 30 -63.94 49.59 -20.18
N GLY A 31 -63.65 49.07 -18.99
CA GLY A 31 -64.30 49.46 -17.74
C GLY A 31 -63.35 49.22 -16.57
N ASN A 32 -63.08 50.27 -15.81
CA ASN A 32 -62.20 50.26 -14.64
C ASN A 32 -62.63 49.21 -13.61
N ILE A 33 -61.71 48.34 -13.19
CA ILE A 33 -61.82 47.63 -11.91
C ILE A 33 -60.50 47.83 -11.15
N ILE A 34 -60.57 48.67 -10.11
CA ILE A 34 -59.54 48.79 -9.08
C ILE A 34 -59.66 47.56 -8.18
N TYR A 35 -58.60 46.74 -8.10
CA TYR A 35 -58.49 45.70 -7.06
C TYR A 35 -57.56 46.20 -5.96
N THR A 36 -58.14 46.56 -4.83
CA THR A 36 -57.45 46.87 -3.58
C THR A 36 -56.86 45.57 -3.00
N ILE A 37 -55.53 45.49 -2.88
CA ILE A 37 -54.87 44.39 -2.18
C ILE A 37 -55.07 44.59 -0.67
N PRO A 38 -55.59 43.59 0.08
CA PRO A 38 -55.80 43.75 1.52
C PRO A 38 -54.46 43.85 2.26
N ILE A 39 -54.38 44.84 3.17
CA ILE A 39 -53.20 45.21 3.99
C ILE A 39 -52.56 44.03 4.75
N ASN A 40 -53.30 42.93 4.99
CA ASN A 40 -52.80 41.74 5.66
C ASN A 40 -51.85 40.87 4.79
N VAL A 41 -51.90 40.98 3.45
CA VAL A 41 -50.97 40.28 2.55
C VAL A 41 -49.59 40.96 2.54
N LEU A 42 -49.55 42.28 2.69
CA LEU A 42 -48.31 43.05 2.80
C LEU A 42 -47.57 42.73 4.12
N LYS A 43 -48.27 42.60 5.25
CA LYS A 43 -47.65 42.21 6.54
C LYS A 43 -47.08 40.78 6.54
N SER A 44 -47.69 39.88 5.77
CA SER A 44 -47.23 38.49 5.61
C SER A 44 -45.98 38.39 4.73
N LEU A 45 -45.85 39.25 3.72
CA LEU A 45 -44.61 39.36 2.94
C LEU A 45 -43.46 39.94 3.76
N SER A 46 -43.72 40.93 4.62
CA SER A 46 -42.71 41.52 5.51
C SER A 46 -42.16 40.53 6.54
N PHE A 47 -43.02 39.67 7.09
CA PHE A 47 -42.60 38.60 8.01
C PHE A 47 -41.82 37.50 7.29
N LEU A 48 -42.19 37.16 6.05
CA LEU A 48 -41.47 36.19 5.23
C LEU A 48 -40.10 36.73 4.77
N THR A 49 -40.00 38.03 4.45
CA THR A 49 -38.71 38.68 4.17
C THR A 49 -37.84 38.75 5.41
N ALA A 50 -38.40 39.10 6.58
CA ALA A 50 -37.65 39.12 7.83
C ALA A 50 -37.16 37.73 8.25
N LEU A 51 -37.96 36.67 8.05
CA LEU A 51 -37.59 35.28 8.35
C LEU A 51 -36.57 34.71 7.35
N ILE A 52 -36.65 35.09 6.06
CA ILE A 52 -35.63 34.75 5.05
C ILE A 52 -34.32 35.51 5.34
N LEU A 53 -34.38 36.77 5.77
CA LEU A 53 -33.22 37.56 6.16
C LEU A 53 -32.54 37.04 7.43
N THR A 54 -33.30 36.51 8.41
CA THR A 54 -32.71 35.90 9.62
C THR A 54 -32.14 34.50 9.40
N ILE A 55 -32.70 33.70 8.47
CA ILE A 55 -32.13 32.39 8.10
C ILE A 55 -30.90 32.53 7.18
N CYS A 56 -30.71 33.69 6.53
CA CYS A 56 -29.52 34.00 5.73
C CYS A 56 -28.39 34.69 6.52
N ALA A 57 -28.58 35.06 7.79
CA ALA A 57 -27.67 35.93 8.55
C ALA A 57 -26.82 35.21 9.62
N SER A 58 -26.39 33.97 9.37
CA SER A 58 -25.44 33.25 10.24
C SER A 58 -24.15 32.84 9.52
N SER A 59 -23.62 33.70 8.66
CA SER A 59 -22.22 33.60 8.21
C SER A 59 -21.35 34.41 9.16
N GLY A 60 -20.49 33.75 9.93
CA GLY A 60 -19.46 34.43 10.73
C GLY A 60 -18.71 35.45 9.87
N GLN A 61 -18.40 36.61 10.43
CA GLN A 61 -17.74 37.69 9.70
C GLN A 61 -16.45 37.18 9.05
N ALA A 62 -16.37 37.28 7.71
CA ALA A 62 -15.16 37.01 6.96
C ALA A 62 -14.03 37.93 7.46
N GLN A 63 -12.87 37.36 7.76
CA GLN A 63 -11.73 38.13 8.26
C GLN A 63 -11.09 38.89 7.07
N THR A 64 -10.50 40.05 7.32
CA THR A 64 -9.81 40.84 6.29
C THR A 64 -8.30 40.75 6.47
N GLY A 65 -7.55 40.70 5.37
CA GLY A 65 -6.10 40.90 5.39
C GLY A 65 -5.26 39.78 4.76
N ALA A 66 -3.99 40.14 4.56
CA ALA A 66 -2.89 39.24 4.23
C ALA A 66 -2.73 38.15 5.30
N TRP A 67 -2.07 37.07 4.93
CA TRP A 67 -1.75 35.96 5.82
C TRP A 67 -0.24 35.78 5.96
N TRP A 68 0.27 36.04 7.17
CA TRP A 68 1.67 35.88 7.55
C TRP A 68 1.75 35.06 8.84
N PRO A 69 1.71 33.71 8.74
CA PRO A 69 1.84 32.86 9.91
C PRO A 69 3.26 32.92 10.51
N ALA A 70 3.43 32.35 11.69
CA ALA A 70 4.77 32.16 12.27
C ALA A 70 5.69 31.40 11.29
N ASN A 71 6.97 31.78 11.26
CA ASN A 71 8.00 31.22 10.38
C ASN A 71 7.73 31.39 8.87
N ALA A 72 6.75 32.21 8.48
CA ALA A 72 6.45 32.47 7.07
C ALA A 72 7.66 33.08 6.33
N ARG A 73 7.97 32.49 5.19
CA ARG A 73 9.02 32.96 4.28
C ARG A 73 8.49 33.90 3.22
N SER A 74 9.26 34.95 2.93
CA SER A 74 8.92 35.96 1.91
C SER A 74 9.55 35.70 0.54
N ASP A 75 10.51 34.77 0.45
CA ASP A 75 11.21 34.47 -0.80
C ASP A 75 10.40 33.54 -1.72
N TYR A 76 10.78 33.55 -3.00
CA TYR A 76 10.24 32.70 -4.06
C TYR A 76 11.39 31.94 -4.72
N PRO A 77 11.21 30.70 -5.20
CA PRO A 77 9.98 29.92 -5.13
C PRO A 77 9.78 29.27 -3.75
N ARG A 78 8.53 28.91 -3.43
CA ARG A 78 8.16 28.27 -2.16
C ARG A 78 7.12 27.14 -2.29
N THR A 79 6.77 26.76 -3.52
CA THR A 79 5.78 25.70 -3.77
C THR A 79 6.40 24.31 -3.91
N LEU A 80 7.08 24.05 -5.03
CA LEU A 80 7.68 22.75 -5.33
C LEU A 80 9.08 22.59 -4.76
N LEU A 81 9.87 23.67 -4.76
CA LEU A 81 11.21 23.74 -4.22
C LEU A 81 11.50 25.17 -3.78
N THR A 82 12.53 25.29 -2.96
CA THR A 82 13.14 26.54 -2.55
C THR A 82 14.31 26.90 -3.46
N ILE A 83 14.72 28.17 -3.49
CA ILE A 83 15.88 28.58 -4.28
C ILE A 83 17.17 27.85 -3.86
N ASN A 84 17.28 27.46 -2.58
CA ASN A 84 18.42 26.74 -2.03
C ASN A 84 18.48 25.26 -2.49
N GLU A 85 17.33 24.65 -2.82
CA GLU A 85 17.26 23.28 -3.34
C GLU A 85 17.57 23.22 -4.85
N LEU A 86 17.46 24.34 -5.58
CA LEU A 86 17.60 24.39 -7.04
C LEU A 86 18.91 23.76 -7.57
N PRO A 87 20.11 24.05 -6.99
CA PRO A 87 21.35 23.43 -7.47
C PRO A 87 21.35 21.90 -7.34
N GLN A 88 20.73 21.36 -6.28
CA GLN A 88 20.62 19.92 -6.07
C GLN A 88 19.64 19.29 -7.06
N VAL A 89 18.50 19.96 -7.34
CA VAL A 89 17.56 19.54 -8.37
C VAL A 89 18.25 19.47 -9.74
N GLN A 90 18.96 20.53 -10.14
CA GLN A 90 19.74 20.55 -11.39
C GLN A 90 20.78 19.43 -11.46
N ALA A 91 21.47 19.14 -10.36
CA ALA A 91 22.44 18.04 -10.29
C ALA A 91 21.78 16.67 -10.47
N SER A 92 20.60 16.46 -9.86
CA SER A 92 19.87 15.19 -9.95
C SER A 92 19.42 14.85 -11.38
N LEU A 93 19.17 15.86 -12.22
CA LEU A 93 18.79 15.69 -13.62
C LEU A 93 19.88 15.04 -14.50
N ARG A 94 21.10 14.87 -13.98
CA ARG A 94 22.16 14.10 -14.66
C ARG A 94 21.90 12.59 -14.61
N MET A 95 21.11 12.14 -13.65
CA MET A 95 20.77 10.73 -13.46
C MET A 95 19.83 10.25 -14.58
N PRO A 96 20.06 9.08 -15.21
CA PRO A 96 19.30 8.66 -16.39
C PRO A 96 17.77 8.71 -16.23
N THR A 97 17.25 8.25 -15.08
CA THR A 97 15.81 8.26 -14.79
C THR A 97 15.25 9.68 -14.69
N ALA A 98 15.88 10.55 -13.91
CA ALA A 98 15.46 11.94 -13.76
C ALA A 98 15.62 12.72 -15.08
N ARG A 99 16.70 12.47 -15.82
CA ARG A 99 16.94 13.04 -17.14
C ARG A 99 15.86 12.65 -18.14
N GLY A 100 15.43 11.39 -18.14
CA GLY A 100 14.35 10.90 -18.99
C GLY A 100 13.02 11.60 -18.69
N LEU A 101 12.65 11.69 -17.42
CA LEU A 101 11.45 12.42 -16.98
C LEU A 101 11.50 13.90 -17.38
N TYR A 102 12.64 14.57 -17.12
CA TYR A 102 12.82 15.98 -17.46
C TYR A 102 12.80 16.22 -18.98
N ARG A 103 13.43 15.35 -19.77
CA ARG A 103 13.40 15.44 -21.25
C ARG A 103 11.98 15.37 -21.77
N GLY A 104 11.18 14.44 -21.27
CA GLY A 104 9.77 14.32 -21.64
C GLY A 104 8.90 15.48 -21.15
N LEU A 105 9.26 16.12 -20.03
CA LEU A 105 8.60 17.32 -19.52
C LEU A 105 8.93 18.52 -20.41
N TRP A 106 10.23 18.75 -20.65
CA TRP A 106 10.75 19.83 -21.50
C TRP A 106 10.21 19.75 -22.93
N ALA A 107 10.12 18.55 -23.51
CA ALA A 107 9.55 18.38 -24.86
C ALA A 107 8.09 18.86 -24.93
N GLY A 108 7.32 18.66 -23.86
CA GLY A 108 5.94 19.13 -23.75
C GLY A 108 5.79 20.65 -23.65
N THR A 109 6.88 21.40 -23.48
CA THR A 109 6.88 22.87 -23.32
C THR A 109 7.48 23.61 -24.51
N GLN A 110 7.85 22.91 -25.60
CA GLN A 110 8.45 23.53 -26.79
C GLN A 110 7.42 23.97 -27.83
N GLY A 111 6.18 23.50 -27.71
CA GLY A 111 5.10 23.79 -28.65
C GLY A 111 4.31 25.06 -28.34
N VAL A 112 3.26 25.28 -29.13
CA VAL A 112 2.28 26.35 -28.88
C VAL A 112 1.45 25.98 -27.65
N PRO A 113 1.26 26.89 -26.69
CA PRO A 113 0.38 26.65 -25.55
C PRO A 113 -1.05 26.26 -25.97
N PRO A 114 -1.74 25.39 -25.23
CA PRO A 114 -3.14 25.08 -25.51
C PRO A 114 -4.02 26.34 -25.50
N THR A 115 -4.96 26.45 -26.44
CA THR A 115 -5.81 27.65 -26.59
C THR A 115 -7.20 27.48 -25.98
N ASP A 116 -7.72 26.25 -25.88
CA ASP A 116 -9.02 25.96 -25.27
C ASP A 116 -9.02 26.33 -23.79
N ASN A 117 -9.80 27.37 -23.46
CA ASN A 117 -9.98 27.89 -22.12
C ASN A 117 -11.45 27.81 -21.65
N THR A 118 -12.26 27.01 -22.34
CA THR A 118 -13.69 26.85 -22.07
C THR A 118 -13.99 25.46 -21.54
N SER A 119 -13.42 24.40 -22.12
CA SER A 119 -13.62 23.03 -21.64
C SER A 119 -12.75 22.73 -20.41
N ALA A 120 -13.18 21.79 -19.56
CA ALA A 120 -12.42 21.40 -18.39
C ALA A 120 -11.05 20.77 -18.76
N SER A 121 -11.01 19.95 -19.81
CA SER A 121 -9.75 19.37 -20.32
C SER A 121 -8.83 20.44 -20.90
N GLY A 122 -9.37 21.40 -21.67
CA GLY A 122 -8.61 22.51 -22.24
C GLY A 122 -7.95 23.38 -21.17
N ARG A 123 -8.74 23.83 -20.18
CA ARG A 123 -8.21 24.65 -19.07
C ARG A 123 -7.15 23.92 -18.26
N ARG A 124 -7.34 22.63 -17.96
CA ARG A 124 -6.31 21.80 -17.30
C ARG A 124 -5.03 21.69 -18.12
N ALA A 125 -5.14 21.51 -19.44
CA ALA A 125 -4.00 21.43 -20.33
C ALA A 125 -3.21 22.76 -20.34
N ARG A 126 -3.91 23.91 -20.34
CA ARG A 126 -3.31 25.24 -20.21
C ARG A 126 -2.54 25.41 -18.90
N ALA A 127 -3.16 25.08 -17.77
CA ALA A 127 -2.53 25.16 -16.46
C ALA A 127 -1.31 24.23 -16.34
N THR A 128 -1.42 23.00 -16.85
CA THR A 128 -0.33 22.03 -16.87
C THR A 128 0.85 22.53 -17.70
N PHE A 129 0.59 23.09 -18.89
CA PHE A 129 1.63 23.69 -19.72
C PHE A 129 2.32 24.84 -18.98
N ALA A 130 1.56 25.75 -18.36
CA ALA A 130 2.10 26.89 -17.62
C ALA A 130 3.05 26.45 -16.49
N LYS A 131 2.62 25.48 -15.66
CA LYS A 131 3.47 24.90 -14.60
C LYS A 131 4.76 24.29 -15.17
N ASN A 132 4.64 23.43 -16.17
CA ASN A 132 5.79 22.70 -16.70
C ASN A 132 6.79 23.65 -17.37
N ALA A 133 6.32 24.66 -18.11
CA ALA A 133 7.17 25.68 -18.72
C ALA A 133 7.83 26.57 -17.65
N ALA A 134 7.10 26.97 -16.61
CA ALA A 134 7.67 27.71 -15.48
C ALA A 134 8.76 26.90 -14.74
N PHE A 135 8.58 25.58 -14.61
CA PHE A 135 9.61 24.70 -14.08
C PHE A 135 10.86 24.66 -14.97
N VAL A 136 10.71 24.55 -16.29
CA VAL A 136 11.85 24.64 -17.24
C VAL A 136 12.59 25.98 -17.12
N ILE A 137 11.85 27.09 -17.03
CA ILE A 137 12.41 28.45 -16.85
C ILE A 137 13.24 28.55 -15.56
N LEU A 138 12.75 27.96 -14.46
CA LEU A 138 13.46 27.96 -13.17
C LEU A 138 14.69 27.04 -13.20
N ILE A 139 14.56 25.84 -13.80
CA ILE A 139 15.68 24.90 -13.93
C ILE A 139 16.79 25.45 -14.82
N ASP A 140 16.44 26.28 -15.81
CA ASP A 140 17.40 26.96 -16.69
C ASP A 140 18.34 26.00 -17.44
N ARG A 141 17.84 24.80 -17.77
CA ARG A 141 18.58 23.78 -18.53
C ARG A 141 17.72 23.20 -19.64
N GLN A 142 18.33 22.89 -20.76
CA GLN A 142 17.72 22.11 -21.84
C GLN A 142 18.43 20.76 -22.01
N PRO A 143 17.71 19.68 -22.33
CA PRO A 143 18.32 18.40 -22.72
C PRO A 143 19.07 18.52 -24.05
N VAL A 144 20.33 18.07 -24.10
CA VAL A 144 21.12 17.97 -25.34
C VAL A 144 21.79 16.60 -25.38
N ALA A 145 21.32 15.72 -26.27
CA ALA A 145 21.70 14.31 -26.28
C ALA A 145 21.65 13.71 -24.86
N ASP A 146 22.74 13.13 -24.36
CA ASP A 146 22.86 12.56 -23.01
C ASP A 146 23.34 13.55 -21.93
N SER A 147 23.25 14.85 -22.20
CA SER A 147 23.68 15.91 -21.29
C SER A 147 22.59 16.99 -21.08
N LEU A 148 22.91 17.99 -20.27
CA LEU A 148 22.10 19.19 -20.06
C LEU A 148 22.95 20.41 -20.40
N ALA A 149 22.43 21.31 -21.24
CA ALA A 149 23.02 22.59 -21.57
C ALA A 149 22.21 23.74 -20.93
N PRO A 150 22.78 24.96 -20.79
CA PRO A 150 22.00 26.14 -20.42
C PRO A 150 20.81 26.36 -21.37
N LEU A 151 19.69 26.87 -20.83
CA LEU A 151 18.53 27.23 -21.62
C LEU A 151 18.86 28.47 -22.49
N PRO A 152 18.57 28.48 -23.80
CA PRO A 152 18.89 29.63 -24.64
C PRO A 152 18.11 30.88 -24.20
N PRO A 153 18.73 32.08 -24.18
CA PRO A 153 18.06 33.29 -23.71
C PRO A 153 16.75 33.61 -24.45
N LEU A 154 16.72 33.43 -25.78
CA LEU A 154 15.52 33.66 -26.58
C LEU A 154 14.41 32.66 -26.24
N THR A 155 14.74 31.38 -26.08
CA THR A 155 13.79 30.35 -25.66
C THR A 155 13.21 30.67 -24.29
N ARG A 156 14.07 31.06 -23.34
CA ARG A 156 13.64 31.46 -21.99
C ARG A 156 12.68 32.66 -22.06
N GLN A 157 13.01 33.69 -22.85
CA GLN A 157 12.17 34.87 -23.02
C GLN A 157 10.79 34.53 -23.60
N THR A 158 10.75 33.71 -24.66
CA THR A 158 9.50 33.25 -25.27
C THR A 158 8.66 32.45 -24.28
N GLN A 159 9.25 31.53 -23.52
CA GLN A 159 8.52 30.76 -22.52
C GLN A 159 7.99 31.64 -21.39
N VAL A 160 8.75 32.63 -20.91
CA VAL A 160 8.27 33.60 -19.92
C VAL A 160 7.04 34.34 -20.45
N GLN A 161 7.08 34.84 -21.69
CA GLN A 161 5.93 35.51 -22.31
C GLN A 161 4.72 34.60 -22.43
N GLN A 162 4.90 33.36 -22.87
CA GLN A 162 3.82 32.37 -22.99
C GLN A 162 3.18 32.04 -21.63
N VAL A 163 3.98 31.78 -20.60
CA VAL A 163 3.47 31.46 -19.26
C VAL A 163 2.74 32.66 -18.66
N THR A 164 3.30 33.87 -18.79
CA THR A 164 2.64 35.10 -18.35
C THR A 164 1.30 35.29 -19.06
N GLN A 165 1.25 35.15 -20.39
CA GLN A 165 0.00 35.26 -21.15
C GLN A 165 -1.05 34.24 -20.70
N LEU A 166 -0.66 32.98 -20.44
CA LEU A 166 -1.57 31.95 -19.93
C LEU A 166 -2.14 32.30 -18.56
N LEU A 167 -1.34 32.89 -17.67
CA LEU A 167 -1.78 33.35 -16.35
C LEU A 167 -2.71 34.57 -16.45
N GLU A 168 -2.41 35.51 -17.34
CA GLU A 168 -3.23 36.71 -17.55
C GLU A 168 -4.56 36.42 -18.23
N THR A 169 -4.62 35.35 -19.03
CA THR A 169 -5.81 34.92 -19.76
C THR A 169 -6.44 33.65 -19.18
N LEU A 170 -6.12 33.28 -17.93
CA LEU A 170 -6.79 32.17 -17.28
C LEU A 170 -8.29 32.46 -17.12
N ASN A 171 -9.12 31.44 -17.11
CA ASN A 171 -10.55 31.58 -16.80
C ASN A 171 -10.75 31.45 -15.29
N PRO A 172 -11.16 32.50 -14.55
CA PRO A 172 -11.31 32.45 -13.09
C PRO A 172 -12.69 31.95 -12.63
N SER A 173 -13.61 31.65 -13.54
CA SER A 173 -15.01 31.34 -13.21
C SER A 173 -15.14 30.03 -12.42
N VAL A 174 -15.98 30.00 -11.39
CA VAL A 174 -16.29 28.75 -10.67
C VAL A 174 -17.79 28.57 -10.67
N GLU A 175 -18.23 27.36 -11.04
CA GLU A 175 -19.63 27.01 -11.11
C GLU A 175 -20.27 27.04 -9.71
N ALA A 176 -21.52 27.48 -9.61
CA ALA A 176 -22.22 27.51 -8.33
C ALA A 176 -22.44 26.08 -7.80
N PHE A 177 -22.22 25.86 -6.50
CA PHE A 177 -22.40 24.54 -5.90
C PHE A 177 -23.85 24.06 -5.94
N ALA A 178 -24.80 24.90 -5.56
CA ALA A 178 -26.20 24.56 -5.45
C ALA A 178 -27.08 25.57 -6.20
N THR A 179 -28.03 25.04 -6.96
CA THR A 179 -29.02 25.79 -7.72
C THR A 179 -30.40 25.14 -7.58
N PHE A 180 -31.44 25.75 -8.16
CA PHE A 180 -32.76 25.12 -8.25
C PHE A 180 -32.75 23.78 -9.02
N SER A 181 -31.73 23.54 -9.84
CA SER A 181 -31.55 22.30 -10.61
C SER A 181 -30.79 21.21 -9.83
N GLY A 182 -30.35 21.48 -8.60
CA GLY A 182 -29.60 20.55 -7.76
C GLY A 182 -28.18 21.04 -7.45
N THR A 183 -27.34 20.11 -6.98
CA THR A 183 -25.94 20.36 -6.64
C THR A 183 -24.99 19.91 -7.75
N THR A 184 -24.00 20.73 -8.10
CA THR A 184 -23.00 20.44 -9.14
C THR A 184 -21.59 20.78 -8.63
N TYR A 185 -20.74 19.76 -8.48
CA TYR A 185 -19.36 19.93 -8.01
C TYR A 185 -18.36 18.95 -8.64
N THR A 186 -18.78 18.12 -9.58
CA THR A 186 -17.93 17.12 -10.24
C THR A 186 -16.76 17.78 -10.99
N GLU A 187 -16.95 18.97 -11.53
CA GLU A 187 -15.89 19.74 -12.20
C GLU A 187 -14.93 20.43 -11.21
N TRP A 188 -15.27 20.54 -9.93
CA TRP A 188 -14.46 21.30 -8.96
C TRP A 188 -13.12 20.64 -8.64
N GLN A 189 -13.03 19.31 -8.77
CA GLN A 189 -11.76 18.59 -8.70
C GLN A 189 -10.77 19.09 -9.76
N TRP A 190 -11.29 19.46 -10.94
CA TRP A 190 -10.51 19.99 -12.04
C TRP A 190 -10.22 21.47 -11.87
N ARG A 191 -11.19 22.28 -11.43
CA ARG A 191 -10.95 23.70 -11.07
C ARG A 191 -9.87 23.82 -10.00
N SER A 192 -9.87 22.93 -9.01
CA SER A 192 -8.85 22.86 -7.95
C SER A 192 -7.46 22.59 -8.54
N LYS A 193 -7.37 21.59 -9.43
CA LYS A 193 -6.10 21.24 -10.07
C LYS A 193 -5.56 22.35 -10.97
N GLU A 194 -6.44 23.00 -11.74
CA GLU A 194 -6.10 24.15 -12.59
C GLU A 194 -5.51 25.29 -11.76
N LEU A 195 -6.18 25.66 -10.66
CA LEU A 195 -5.73 26.72 -9.77
C LEU A 195 -4.36 26.39 -9.16
N ILE A 196 -4.16 25.17 -8.65
CA ILE A 196 -2.87 24.75 -8.09
C ILE A 196 -1.74 24.86 -9.12
N ASP A 197 -1.95 24.36 -10.35
CA ASP A 197 -0.91 24.39 -11.37
C ASP A 197 -0.56 25.83 -11.81
N TYR A 198 -1.54 26.73 -11.92
CA TYR A 198 -1.27 28.14 -12.22
C TYR A 198 -0.57 28.86 -11.05
N LEU A 199 -0.93 28.56 -9.80
CA LEU A 199 -0.26 29.12 -8.63
C LEU A 199 1.21 28.67 -8.55
N ILE A 200 1.48 27.40 -8.84
CA ILE A 200 2.85 26.90 -8.97
C ILE A 200 3.57 27.63 -10.11
N ALA A 201 2.94 27.80 -11.28
CA ALA A 201 3.56 28.50 -12.40
C ALA A 201 3.96 29.95 -12.03
N TYR A 202 3.07 30.68 -11.36
CA TYR A 202 3.34 32.03 -10.86
C TYR A 202 4.50 32.05 -9.85
N ASP A 203 4.49 31.15 -8.86
CA ASP A 203 5.55 31.02 -7.85
C ASP A 203 6.92 30.74 -8.48
N LEU A 204 6.98 29.82 -9.44
CA LEU A 204 8.23 29.47 -10.13
C LEU A 204 8.74 30.61 -11.03
N LEU A 205 7.87 31.37 -11.70
CA LEU A 205 8.28 32.56 -12.45
C LEU A 205 8.90 33.62 -11.54
N ARG A 206 8.26 33.90 -10.40
CA ARG A 206 8.81 34.78 -9.36
C ARG A 206 10.18 34.29 -8.90
N GLY A 207 10.30 33.00 -8.60
CA GLY A 207 11.55 32.35 -8.21
C GLY A 207 12.65 32.38 -9.27
N SER A 208 12.27 32.47 -10.55
CA SER A 208 13.19 32.62 -11.68
C SER A 208 13.66 34.07 -11.93
N GLY A 209 13.25 35.01 -11.07
CA GLY A 209 13.62 36.42 -11.16
C GLY A 209 12.67 37.30 -11.97
N VAL A 210 11.49 36.82 -12.38
CA VAL A 210 10.47 37.68 -13.00
C VAL A 210 9.84 38.55 -11.88
N PRO A 211 9.92 39.89 -11.97
CA PRO A 211 9.43 40.76 -10.91
C PRO A 211 7.89 40.73 -10.84
N GLU A 212 7.34 40.94 -9.64
CA GLU A 212 5.88 40.98 -9.44
C GLU A 212 5.18 42.03 -10.30
N THR A 213 5.84 43.16 -10.54
CA THR A 213 5.31 44.26 -11.36
C THR A 213 4.95 43.80 -12.77
N ALA A 214 5.75 42.89 -13.34
CA ALA A 214 5.50 42.26 -14.64
C ALA A 214 4.40 41.18 -14.61
N LEU A 215 3.92 40.79 -13.41
CA LEU A 215 2.92 39.74 -13.20
C LEU A 215 1.67 40.29 -12.49
N THR A 216 1.43 41.60 -12.55
CA THR A 216 0.32 42.25 -11.83
C THR A 216 -1.04 41.69 -12.26
N THR A 217 -1.28 41.58 -13.58
CA THR A 217 -2.53 41.05 -14.14
C THR A 217 -2.69 39.56 -13.80
N ALA A 218 -1.63 38.77 -13.96
CA ALA A 218 -1.59 37.37 -13.58
C ALA A 218 -1.98 37.15 -12.10
N ARG A 219 -1.40 37.95 -11.19
CA ARG A 219 -1.71 37.93 -9.75
C ARG A 219 -3.19 38.24 -9.48
N GLN A 220 -3.75 39.25 -10.14
CA GLN A 220 -5.15 39.63 -9.98
C GLN A 220 -6.11 38.53 -10.47
N GLN A 221 -5.80 37.87 -11.60
CA GLN A 221 -6.58 36.76 -12.11
C GLN A 221 -6.57 35.56 -11.17
N LEU A 222 -5.39 35.20 -10.63
CA LEU A 222 -5.26 34.15 -9.63
C LEU A 222 -6.03 34.46 -8.34
N GLN A 223 -5.93 35.71 -7.86
CA GLN A 223 -6.69 36.18 -6.69
C GLN A 223 -8.20 36.10 -6.92
N THR A 224 -8.66 36.48 -8.12
CA THR A 224 -10.07 36.37 -8.53
C THR A 224 -10.52 34.92 -8.59
N PHE A 225 -9.71 34.02 -9.16
CA PHE A 225 -10.03 32.60 -9.24
C PHE A 225 -10.13 31.97 -7.85
N ALA A 226 -9.13 32.18 -6.98
CA ALA A 226 -9.19 31.70 -5.60
C ALA A 226 -10.39 32.26 -4.83
N GLY A 227 -10.72 33.55 -5.03
CA GLY A 227 -11.88 34.17 -4.42
C GLY A 227 -13.21 33.63 -4.93
N ASN A 228 -13.33 33.33 -6.23
CA ASN A 228 -14.51 32.67 -6.79
C ASN A 228 -14.67 31.26 -6.21
N LEU A 229 -13.59 30.49 -6.08
CA LEU A 229 -13.62 29.15 -5.48
C LEU A 229 -14.04 29.21 -4.01
N TYR A 230 -13.49 30.15 -3.24
CA TYR A 230 -13.87 30.39 -1.85
C TYR A 230 -15.34 30.76 -1.74
N ARG A 231 -15.80 31.71 -2.57
CA ARG A 231 -17.19 32.18 -2.57
C ARG A 231 -18.14 31.02 -2.84
N GLU A 232 -17.98 30.30 -3.94
CA GLU A 232 -18.94 29.25 -4.30
C GLU A 232 -18.90 28.06 -3.33
N SER A 233 -17.74 27.71 -2.77
CA SER A 233 -17.62 26.63 -1.77
C SER A 233 -18.25 26.96 -0.41
N ASN A 234 -18.45 28.24 -0.11
CA ASN A 234 -19.10 28.71 1.12
C ASN A 234 -20.49 29.30 0.91
N ARG A 235 -20.95 29.43 -0.34
CA ARG A 235 -22.21 30.09 -0.67
C ARG A 235 -23.40 29.25 -0.20
N PRO A 236 -24.22 29.74 0.75
CA PRO A 236 -25.42 29.04 1.16
C PRO A 236 -26.53 29.17 0.11
N PHE A 237 -27.25 28.08 -0.10
CA PHE A 237 -28.50 28.04 -0.86
C PHE A 237 -29.55 27.31 -0.02
N PHE A 238 -30.43 28.05 0.68
CA PHE A 238 -31.37 27.47 1.67
C PHE A 238 -30.70 26.59 2.73
N GLY A 239 -29.53 27.01 3.23
CA GLY A 239 -28.75 26.27 4.22
C GLY A 239 -27.89 25.13 3.63
N ILE A 240 -27.92 24.94 2.31
CA ILE A 240 -27.10 23.97 1.59
C ILE A 240 -25.82 24.65 1.08
N TYR A 241 -24.63 24.16 1.42
CA TYR A 241 -23.36 24.58 0.83
C TYR A 241 -22.30 23.46 0.90
N PHE A 242 -21.34 23.49 -0.02
CA PHE A 242 -20.40 22.40 -0.31
C PHE A 242 -19.78 21.75 0.94
N TYR A 243 -19.06 22.52 1.76
CA TYR A 243 -18.38 21.99 2.94
C TYR A 243 -19.32 21.48 4.05
N ARG A 244 -20.63 21.72 3.95
CA ARG A 244 -21.62 21.09 4.83
C ARG A 244 -21.98 19.69 4.35
N GLN A 245 -22.21 19.50 3.06
CA GLN A 245 -22.68 18.20 2.53
C GLN A 245 -21.58 17.22 2.19
N ILE A 246 -20.45 17.71 1.69
CA ILE A 246 -19.43 16.85 1.10
C ILE A 246 -18.36 16.57 2.16
N LYS A 247 -18.01 15.29 2.33
CA LYS A 247 -17.05 14.77 3.34
C LYS A 247 -16.16 13.69 2.73
N ASN A 248 -15.58 14.01 1.57
CA ASN A 248 -14.81 13.07 0.76
C ASN A 248 -13.63 13.75 0.03
N ASN A 249 -12.98 13.02 -0.89
CA ASN A 249 -11.86 13.51 -1.69
C ASN A 249 -12.06 14.91 -2.30
N HIS A 250 -13.27 15.25 -2.79
CA HIS A 250 -13.54 16.56 -3.39
C HIS A 250 -13.35 17.72 -2.40
N THR A 251 -13.70 17.50 -1.13
CA THR A 251 -13.49 18.50 -0.08
C THR A 251 -12.00 18.72 0.15
N LEU A 252 -11.21 17.65 0.21
CA LEU A 252 -9.76 17.73 0.40
C LEU A 252 -9.08 18.46 -0.77
N MET A 253 -9.47 18.14 -2.01
CA MET A 253 -8.90 18.77 -3.22
C MET A 253 -9.23 20.27 -3.28
N THR A 254 -10.48 20.64 -2.98
CA THR A 254 -10.92 22.05 -2.98
C THR A 254 -10.25 22.85 -1.87
N ALA A 255 -10.14 22.27 -0.67
CA ALA A 255 -9.44 22.87 0.46
C ALA A 255 -7.95 23.08 0.14
N ALA A 256 -7.28 22.08 -0.44
CA ALA A 256 -5.87 22.17 -0.82
C ALA A 256 -5.61 23.29 -1.85
N ALA A 257 -6.52 23.51 -2.81
CA ALA A 257 -6.38 24.59 -3.78
C ALA A 257 -6.49 25.98 -3.15
N LEU A 258 -7.41 26.17 -2.19
CA LEU A 258 -7.50 27.41 -1.41
C LEU A 258 -6.26 27.62 -0.53
N GLY A 259 -5.76 26.55 0.10
CA GLY A 259 -4.53 26.61 0.90
C GLY A 259 -3.31 26.99 0.05
N MET A 260 -3.16 26.39 -1.14
CA MET A 260 -2.11 26.76 -2.09
C MET A 260 -2.21 28.23 -2.49
N ALA A 261 -3.43 28.74 -2.73
CA ALA A 261 -3.64 30.15 -3.05
C ALA A 261 -3.19 31.06 -1.90
N ALA A 262 -3.51 30.68 -0.66
CA ALA A 262 -3.09 31.41 0.53
C ALA A 262 -1.56 31.43 0.70
N VAL A 263 -0.86 30.33 0.39
CA VAL A 263 0.61 30.25 0.45
C VAL A 263 1.27 31.17 -0.60
N VAL A 264 0.79 31.14 -1.84
CA VAL A 264 1.43 31.85 -2.97
C VAL A 264 1.09 33.34 -3.00
N LEU A 265 -0.16 33.70 -2.66
CA LEU A 265 -0.67 35.06 -2.67
C LEU A 265 -0.80 35.63 -1.26
N ASN A 266 0.04 35.18 -0.34
CA ASN A 266 -0.13 35.42 1.09
C ASN A 266 -0.17 36.91 1.48
N HIS A 267 0.45 37.79 0.71
CA HIS A 267 0.51 39.23 0.96
C HIS A 267 -0.64 40.04 0.37
N VAL A 268 -1.46 39.46 -0.52
CA VAL A 268 -2.47 40.25 -1.25
C VAL A 268 -3.62 40.66 -0.34
N THR A 269 -4.20 41.81 -0.62
CA THR A 269 -5.40 42.34 0.04
C THR A 269 -6.45 42.70 -1.00
N SER A 270 -7.71 42.79 -0.58
CA SER A 270 -8.83 43.23 -1.42
C SER A 270 -9.91 43.92 -0.57
N ALA A 271 -10.82 44.65 -1.22
CA ALA A 271 -12.08 45.05 -0.59
C ALA A 271 -13.11 43.90 -0.60
N ASP A 272 -12.97 42.94 -1.53
CA ASP A 272 -13.78 41.73 -1.56
C ASP A 272 -13.28 40.75 -0.49
N ALA A 273 -14.14 40.46 0.50
CA ALA A 273 -13.83 39.53 1.58
C ALA A 273 -13.60 38.09 1.09
N ASN A 274 -14.13 37.73 -0.09
CA ASN A 274 -13.86 36.43 -0.69
C ASN A 274 -12.43 36.34 -1.23
N GLN A 275 -11.75 37.46 -1.47
CA GLN A 275 -10.42 37.52 -2.09
C GLN A 275 -9.29 37.74 -1.07
N GLN A 276 -9.43 37.15 0.12
CA GLN A 276 -8.50 37.31 1.24
C GLN A 276 -7.76 36.00 1.54
N PRO A 277 -6.41 35.99 1.52
CA PRO A 277 -5.60 34.82 1.86
C PRO A 277 -5.91 34.23 3.24
N LEU A 278 -6.19 35.07 4.25
CA LEU A 278 -6.54 34.61 5.59
C LEU A 278 -7.82 33.74 5.59
N ASN A 279 -8.83 34.13 4.82
CA ASN A 279 -10.07 33.36 4.69
C ASN A 279 -9.84 32.04 3.95
N TRP A 280 -9.03 32.07 2.88
CA TRP A 280 -8.70 30.86 2.12
C TRP A 280 -7.97 29.84 2.98
N GLN A 281 -6.95 30.27 3.75
CA GLN A 281 -6.21 29.41 4.65
C GLN A 281 -7.12 28.83 5.75
N ASN A 282 -7.93 29.67 6.40
CA ASN A 282 -8.81 29.23 7.48
C ASN A 282 -9.75 28.12 7.00
N THR A 283 -10.36 28.29 5.82
CA THR A 283 -11.20 27.28 5.19
C THR A 283 -10.40 26.03 4.84
N ALA A 284 -9.22 26.19 4.21
CA ALA A 284 -8.40 25.08 3.76
C ALA A 284 -8.00 24.15 4.91
N LEU A 285 -7.36 24.71 5.93
CA LEU A 285 -6.81 23.93 7.03
C LEU A 285 -7.90 23.35 7.93
N PHE A 286 -8.97 24.12 8.19
CA PHE A 286 -10.10 23.64 8.98
C PHE A 286 -10.76 22.42 8.32
N HIS A 287 -11.01 22.45 7.01
CA HIS A 287 -11.70 21.34 6.34
C HIS A 287 -10.80 20.13 6.08
N LEU A 288 -9.50 20.32 5.87
CA LEU A 288 -8.55 19.20 5.87
C LEU A 288 -8.53 18.49 7.22
N ASP A 289 -8.41 19.24 8.33
CA ASP A 289 -8.44 18.68 9.67
C ASP A 289 -9.79 18.01 9.98
N ASN A 290 -10.90 18.66 9.59
CA ASN A 290 -12.23 18.16 9.86
C ASN A 290 -12.52 16.85 9.11
N VAL A 291 -12.36 16.84 7.78
CA VAL A 291 -12.74 15.69 6.95
C VAL A 291 -11.80 14.51 7.13
N LEU A 292 -10.51 14.73 7.41
CA LEU A 292 -9.62 13.61 7.68
C LEU A 292 -9.79 13.07 9.10
N TRP A 293 -10.01 13.92 10.12
CA TRP A 293 -9.77 13.53 11.51
C TRP A 293 -10.94 13.71 12.49
N GLN A 294 -11.79 14.73 12.29
CA GLN A 294 -12.74 15.15 13.33
C GLN A 294 -14.20 14.79 13.03
N ASP A 295 -14.57 14.76 11.74
CA ASP A 295 -15.95 14.54 11.33
C ASP A 295 -16.43 13.12 11.70
N ALA A 296 -17.73 12.97 11.95
CA ALA A 296 -18.31 11.64 12.12
C ALA A 296 -18.19 10.83 10.82
N GLN A 297 -18.27 11.49 9.66
CA GLN A 297 -18.04 10.93 8.33
C GLN A 297 -16.59 11.21 7.87
N ARG A 298 -15.62 11.04 8.77
CA ARG A 298 -14.20 11.27 8.43
C ARG A 298 -13.66 10.22 7.46
N GLN A 299 -12.63 10.62 6.75
CA GLN A 299 -11.95 9.79 5.75
C GLN A 299 -10.85 8.90 6.34
N SER A 300 -10.40 9.16 7.57
CA SER A 300 -9.37 8.38 8.24
C SER A 300 -9.47 8.52 9.77
N ASP A 301 -8.51 7.97 10.51
CA ASP A 301 -8.51 8.01 11.97
C ASP A 301 -7.23 8.68 12.53
N PRO A 302 -7.35 9.67 13.42
CA PRO A 302 -6.19 10.35 13.98
C PRO A 302 -5.43 9.54 15.04
N GLN A 303 -5.94 8.40 15.50
CA GLN A 303 -5.35 7.61 16.59
C GLN A 303 -4.70 6.32 16.12
N ALA A 304 -5.02 5.84 14.92
CA ALA A 304 -4.54 4.55 14.41
C ALA A 304 -4.27 4.58 12.90
N VAL A 305 -3.52 3.58 12.42
CA VAL A 305 -3.33 3.33 10.98
C VAL A 305 -4.63 2.69 10.43
N ALA A 306 -5.62 3.53 10.12
CA ALA A 306 -6.97 3.13 9.71
C ALA A 306 -7.23 3.22 8.20
N GLY A 307 -6.24 3.64 7.43
CA GLY A 307 -6.33 3.82 5.99
C GLY A 307 -7.21 4.99 5.57
N TYR A 308 -7.76 4.92 4.36
CA TYR A 308 -8.58 5.97 3.75
C TYR A 308 -9.92 5.38 3.28
N ALA A 309 -11.04 6.00 3.69
CA ALA A 309 -12.38 5.44 3.55
C ALA A 309 -12.75 5.05 2.11
N GLU A 310 -12.34 5.84 1.12
CA GLU A 310 -12.65 5.58 -0.31
C GLU A 310 -11.66 4.62 -0.99
N GLY A 311 -10.71 4.06 -0.24
CA GLY A 311 -9.74 3.09 -0.72
C GLY A 311 -8.44 3.69 -1.30
N PRO A 312 -7.50 2.83 -1.73
CA PRO A 312 -6.15 3.22 -2.17
C PRO A 312 -6.11 4.24 -3.32
N TYR A 313 -6.92 4.04 -4.37
CA TYR A 313 -6.89 4.94 -5.52
C TYR A 313 -7.45 6.33 -5.18
N TYR A 314 -8.57 6.41 -4.47
CA TYR A 314 -9.15 7.71 -4.11
C TYR A 314 -8.32 8.47 -3.07
N PHE A 315 -7.55 7.77 -2.25
CA PHE A 315 -6.48 8.38 -1.46
C PHE A 315 -5.43 9.05 -2.37
N LYS A 316 -4.88 8.32 -3.35
CA LYS A 316 -3.97 8.90 -4.36
C LYS A 316 -4.62 10.11 -5.04
N TYR A 317 -5.85 9.94 -5.54
CA TYR A 317 -6.59 10.96 -6.29
C TYR A 317 -6.75 12.27 -5.52
N ALA A 318 -7.18 12.22 -4.26
CA ALA A 318 -7.26 13.39 -3.39
C ALA A 318 -5.87 14.03 -3.17
N PHE A 319 -4.86 13.20 -2.96
CA PHE A 319 -3.50 13.63 -2.61
C PHE A 319 -2.68 14.15 -3.80
N LEU A 320 -3.12 13.95 -5.05
CA LEU A 320 -2.58 14.67 -6.21
C LEU A 320 -2.73 16.20 -6.09
N ASN A 321 -3.71 16.67 -5.30
CA ASN A 321 -3.88 18.09 -4.97
C ASN A 321 -3.33 18.43 -3.59
N CYS A 322 -3.50 17.53 -2.61
CA CYS A 322 -3.05 17.78 -1.24
C CYS A 322 -1.52 17.79 -1.11
N LEU A 323 -0.79 16.85 -1.72
CA LEU A 323 0.67 16.76 -1.55
C LEU A 323 1.42 18.00 -2.02
N PRO A 324 1.12 18.60 -3.20
CA PRO A 324 1.71 19.88 -3.58
C PRO A 324 1.47 20.98 -2.55
N PHE A 325 0.24 21.11 -2.03
CA PHE A 325 -0.09 22.10 -1.01
C PHE A 325 0.63 21.83 0.30
N VAL A 326 0.59 20.59 0.81
CA VAL A 326 1.24 20.18 2.05
C VAL A 326 2.75 20.46 1.99
N ARG A 327 3.40 20.14 0.86
CA ARG A 327 4.81 20.48 0.62
C ARG A 327 5.06 21.99 0.60
N ALA A 328 4.25 22.75 -0.14
CA ALA A 328 4.37 24.20 -0.21
C ALA A 328 4.22 24.85 1.18
N LEU A 329 3.28 24.36 2.00
CA LEU A 329 3.06 24.84 3.35
C LEU A 329 4.23 24.50 4.29
N GLY A 330 4.82 23.31 4.15
CA GLY A 330 6.06 22.93 4.84
C GLY A 330 7.25 23.83 4.50
N GLN A 331 7.36 24.26 3.25
CA GLN A 331 8.40 25.18 2.79
C GLN A 331 8.14 26.63 3.20
N PHE A 332 6.89 27.09 3.13
CA PHE A 332 6.49 28.46 3.42
C PHE A 332 6.53 28.78 4.90
N ALA A 333 5.98 27.91 5.75
CA ALA A 333 5.84 28.13 7.19
C ALA A 333 6.26 26.88 7.99
N PRO A 334 7.57 26.51 7.96
CA PRO A 334 8.06 25.30 8.58
C PRO A 334 7.78 25.25 10.08
N GLY A 335 7.25 24.12 10.56
CA GLY A 335 6.96 23.87 11.98
C GLY A 335 5.87 24.76 12.59
N ALA A 336 5.14 25.54 11.79
CA ALA A 336 4.12 26.44 12.31
C ALA A 336 2.87 25.67 12.82
N MET A 337 2.21 26.26 13.82
CA MET A 337 0.85 25.91 14.24
C MET A 337 -0.09 27.01 13.78
N PHE A 338 -1.28 26.67 13.30
CA PHE A 338 -2.20 27.60 12.69
C PHE A 338 -3.48 27.74 13.52
N SER A 339 -3.81 28.96 13.94
CA SER A 339 -5.10 29.26 14.55
C SER A 339 -6.12 29.54 13.45
N CYS A 340 -6.93 28.54 13.11
CA CYS A 340 -7.90 28.60 12.02
C CYS A 340 -9.31 28.81 12.54
N THR A 341 -9.97 29.87 12.09
CA THR A 341 -11.36 30.18 12.46
C THR A 341 -12.29 29.99 11.27
N TYR A 342 -13.28 29.09 11.41
CA TYR A 342 -14.28 28.81 10.40
C TYR A 342 -15.67 28.66 11.04
N ASN A 343 -16.67 29.36 10.52
CA ASN A 343 -18.05 29.38 11.03
C ASN A 343 -18.16 29.54 12.57
N GLY A 344 -17.34 30.44 13.14
CA GLY A 344 -17.33 30.73 14.59
C GLY A 344 -16.60 29.69 15.46
N SER A 345 -16.05 28.64 14.87
CA SER A 345 -15.19 27.67 15.56
C SER A 345 -13.72 27.96 15.26
N THR A 346 -12.90 28.07 16.30
CA THR A 346 -11.44 28.24 16.18
C THR A 346 -10.73 26.96 16.62
N ARG A 347 -9.78 26.49 15.79
CA ARG A 347 -8.93 25.32 16.09
C ARG A 347 -7.46 25.69 15.91
N THR A 348 -6.61 25.09 16.74
CA THR A 348 -5.16 25.12 16.52
C THR A 348 -4.77 23.86 15.74
N ILE A 349 -4.32 24.04 14.51
CA ILE A 349 -4.04 22.96 13.56
C ILE A 349 -2.54 22.91 13.29
N PRO A 350 -1.86 21.77 13.47
CA PRO A 350 -0.44 21.63 13.15
C PRO A 350 -0.19 21.71 11.65
N ASN A 351 1.05 22.04 11.26
CA ASN A 351 1.45 21.98 9.87
C ASN A 351 1.31 20.55 9.31
N PRO A 352 0.43 20.32 8.31
CA PRO A 352 0.25 19.02 7.67
C PRO A 352 1.54 18.34 7.20
N TYR A 353 2.58 19.11 6.86
CA TYR A 353 3.87 18.58 6.40
C TYR A 353 4.63 17.83 7.50
N THR A 354 4.42 18.22 8.76
CA THR A 354 5.10 17.65 9.95
C THR A 354 4.12 16.98 10.92
N ASP A 355 2.85 16.85 10.54
CA ASP A 355 1.81 16.28 11.39
C ASP A 355 1.84 14.74 11.30
N PRO A 356 2.09 14.03 12.41
CA PRO A 356 2.18 12.57 12.43
C PRO A 356 0.88 11.88 12.01
N ARG A 357 -0.27 12.56 12.00
CA ARG A 357 -1.52 12.00 11.48
C ARG A 357 -1.45 11.73 9.98
N TYR A 358 -0.76 12.56 9.21
CA TYR A 358 -0.54 12.34 7.78
C TYR A 358 0.43 11.18 7.52
N GLU A 359 1.42 11.02 8.39
CA GLU A 359 2.35 9.89 8.31
C GLU A 359 1.64 8.53 8.40
N ARG A 360 0.60 8.41 9.25
CA ARG A 360 -0.19 7.16 9.34
C ARG A 360 -0.87 6.78 8.02
N LEU A 361 -1.27 7.76 7.19
CA LEU A 361 -1.80 7.49 5.85
C LEU A 361 -0.70 6.95 4.92
N TYR A 362 0.51 7.51 5.02
CA TYR A 362 1.66 7.09 4.23
C TYR A 362 2.17 5.71 4.66
N GLU A 363 2.18 5.43 5.96
CA GLU A 363 2.48 4.11 6.54
C GLU A 363 1.48 3.07 6.03
N TRP A 364 0.17 3.37 6.08
CA TRP A 364 -0.86 2.47 5.57
C TRP A 364 -0.64 2.12 4.10
N ILE A 365 -0.62 3.12 3.21
CA ILE A 365 -0.63 2.88 1.75
C ILE A 365 0.63 2.11 1.31
N THR A 366 1.78 2.40 1.95
CA THR A 366 3.05 1.74 1.64
C THR A 366 3.12 0.34 2.22
N ALA A 367 2.58 0.12 3.43
CA ALA A 367 2.53 -1.19 4.07
C ALA A 367 1.64 -2.20 3.32
N ILE A 368 0.63 -1.73 2.57
CA ILE A 368 -0.26 -2.60 1.77
C ILE A 368 0.15 -2.74 0.31
N SER A 369 1.11 -1.94 -0.17
CA SER A 369 1.53 -1.95 -1.58
C SER A 369 2.08 -3.31 -2.04
N LEU A 370 1.81 -3.63 -3.31
CA LEU A 370 2.30 -4.83 -3.99
C LEU A 370 3.84 -4.85 -4.06
N PRO A 371 4.46 -6.03 -4.28
CA PRO A 371 5.91 -6.14 -4.39
C PRO A 371 6.54 -5.31 -5.51
N ASP A 372 5.81 -5.06 -6.60
CA ASP A 372 6.24 -4.21 -7.72
C ASP A 372 6.00 -2.70 -7.50
N GLY A 373 5.47 -2.31 -6.33
CA GLY A 373 5.23 -0.93 -5.95
C GLY A 373 3.87 -0.36 -6.36
N ARG A 374 3.01 -1.15 -7.02
CA ARG A 374 1.61 -0.77 -7.27
C ARG A 374 0.76 -0.84 -6.00
N LEU A 375 -0.35 -0.13 -6.04
CA LEU A 375 -1.43 -0.22 -5.06
C LEU A 375 -2.19 -1.53 -5.28
N PRO A 376 -2.68 -2.19 -4.22
CA PRO A 376 -3.63 -3.28 -4.39
C PRO A 376 -4.97 -2.71 -4.89
N ALA A 377 -5.64 -3.44 -5.79
CA ALA A 377 -6.89 -3.04 -6.42
C ALA A 377 -8.10 -3.30 -5.51
N LEU A 378 -8.04 -2.81 -4.27
CA LEU A 378 -9.13 -2.90 -3.29
C LEU A 378 -10.07 -1.72 -3.44
N GLU A 379 -11.36 -1.95 -3.21
CA GLU A 379 -12.41 -0.94 -3.42
C GLU A 379 -12.39 -0.40 -4.87
N ASP A 380 -12.87 0.82 -5.10
CA ASP A 380 -12.75 1.48 -6.42
C ASP A 380 -11.30 1.89 -6.75
N SER A 381 -10.42 0.91 -6.96
CA SER A 381 -9.01 1.10 -7.31
C SER A 381 -8.62 0.40 -8.62
N TYR A 382 -7.95 1.14 -9.50
CA TYR A 382 -7.38 0.60 -10.75
C TYR A 382 -6.19 -0.33 -10.47
N VAL A 383 -6.06 -1.39 -11.26
CA VAL A 383 -5.03 -2.42 -11.01
C VAL A 383 -3.60 -1.98 -11.32
N ASP A 384 -3.41 -0.95 -12.13
CA ASP A 384 -2.10 -0.57 -12.67
C ASP A 384 -1.54 0.71 -12.05
N MET A 385 -2.12 1.19 -10.95
CA MET A 385 -1.70 2.44 -10.30
C MET A 385 -0.63 2.21 -9.22
N ALA A 386 0.37 3.07 -9.17
CA ALA A 386 1.30 3.26 -8.05
C ALA A 386 1.16 4.70 -7.49
N MET A 387 1.86 5.03 -6.40
CA MET A 387 1.85 6.38 -5.81
C MET A 387 3.27 6.98 -5.64
N PRO A 388 4.02 7.20 -6.74
CA PRO A 388 5.35 7.84 -6.68
C PRO A 388 5.31 9.27 -6.10
N GLU A 389 4.15 9.91 -6.07
CA GLU A 389 3.94 11.25 -5.52
C GLU A 389 4.24 11.34 -4.03
N LEU A 390 4.31 10.22 -3.29
CA LEU A 390 4.79 10.20 -1.90
C LEU A 390 6.21 10.78 -1.75
N ALA A 391 6.97 10.94 -2.83
CA ALA A 391 8.20 11.73 -2.86
C ALA A 391 8.02 13.14 -2.28
N LEU A 392 6.85 13.77 -2.48
CA LEU A 392 6.58 15.13 -2.00
C LEU A 392 6.54 15.23 -0.47
N THR A 393 6.39 14.11 0.24
CA THR A 393 6.41 14.07 1.72
C THR A 393 7.78 14.40 2.31
N GLY A 394 8.86 14.35 1.51
CA GLY A 394 10.24 14.50 1.99
C GLY A 394 10.80 13.27 2.72
N HIS A 395 9.98 12.22 2.92
CA HIS A 395 10.38 10.99 3.61
C HIS A 395 10.69 9.89 2.61
N SER A 396 11.98 9.60 2.42
CA SER A 396 12.47 8.54 1.52
C SER A 396 11.86 7.16 1.77
N ARG A 397 11.51 6.85 3.04
CA ARG A 397 10.88 5.59 3.44
C ARG A 397 9.55 5.30 2.76
N TYR A 398 8.82 6.33 2.31
CA TYR A 398 7.54 6.17 1.63
C TYR A 398 7.66 6.14 0.10
N VAL A 399 8.86 6.33 -0.46
CA VAL A 399 9.10 6.30 -1.90
C VAL A 399 9.49 4.89 -2.33
N LEU A 400 8.51 4.15 -2.86
CA LEU A 400 8.70 2.75 -3.24
C LEU A 400 9.39 2.60 -4.61
N PRO A 401 10.30 1.63 -4.78
CA PRO A 401 10.78 1.24 -6.10
C PRO A 401 9.63 0.65 -6.93
N LEU A 402 9.64 0.92 -8.24
CA LEU A 402 8.60 0.49 -9.18
C LEU A 402 9.16 -0.55 -10.17
N ALA A 403 8.57 -1.74 -10.21
CA ALA A 403 8.95 -2.84 -11.11
C ALA A 403 7.85 -3.11 -12.16
N LEU A 404 7.56 -2.10 -12.98
CA LEU A 404 6.35 -2.07 -13.83
C LEU A 404 6.52 -2.64 -15.24
N SER A 405 7.74 -3.08 -15.58
CA SER A 405 8.06 -3.57 -16.94
C SER A 405 7.32 -4.86 -17.34
N GLY A 406 6.75 -5.58 -16.38
CA GLY A 406 5.90 -6.76 -16.64
C GLY A 406 4.47 -6.40 -17.07
N LEU A 407 4.10 -5.11 -17.04
CA LEU A 407 2.79 -4.64 -17.46
C LEU A 407 2.73 -4.39 -18.97
N ASN A 408 1.53 -4.57 -19.54
CA ASN A 408 1.27 -4.37 -20.95
C ASN A 408 1.43 -2.88 -21.35
N THR A 409 1.65 -2.61 -22.64
CA THR A 409 1.79 -1.25 -23.16
C THR A 409 0.55 -0.37 -23.01
N GLY A 410 -0.64 -0.97 -22.87
CA GLY A 410 -1.89 -0.26 -22.57
C GLY A 410 -2.07 0.09 -21.09
N GLN A 411 -1.18 -0.37 -20.21
CA GLN A 411 -1.20 -0.09 -18.77
C GLN A 411 -0.15 0.97 -18.42
N LEU A 412 -0.22 1.52 -17.22
CA LEU A 412 0.77 2.46 -16.68
C LEU A 412 2.10 1.77 -16.32
N ASN A 413 2.81 1.30 -17.34
CA ASN A 413 3.99 0.43 -17.21
C ASN A 413 5.34 1.13 -16.97
N SER A 414 5.35 2.44 -16.68
CA SER A 414 6.57 3.21 -16.48
C SER A 414 6.39 4.30 -15.43
N LEU A 415 7.48 4.75 -14.80
CA LEU A 415 7.43 5.90 -13.89
C LEU A 415 6.86 7.16 -14.59
N THR A 416 7.15 7.34 -15.88
CA THR A 416 6.61 8.44 -16.67
C THR A 416 5.09 8.38 -16.78
N SER A 417 4.52 7.21 -17.08
CA SER A 417 3.06 7.04 -17.18
C SER A 417 2.37 7.06 -15.81
N GLN A 418 3.04 6.61 -14.75
CA GLN A 418 2.52 6.75 -13.38
C GLN A 418 2.40 8.20 -12.90
N LEU A 419 3.39 9.03 -13.25
CA LEU A 419 3.45 10.45 -12.88
C LEU A 419 2.67 11.35 -13.86
N ARG A 420 2.22 10.82 -14.99
CA ARG A 420 1.49 11.59 -16.00
C ARG A 420 0.43 10.71 -16.65
N ASP A 421 -0.82 11.03 -16.35
CA ASP A 421 -1.99 10.54 -17.08
C ASP A 421 -2.63 11.67 -17.93
N ALA A 422 -3.81 11.40 -18.49
CA ALA A 422 -4.53 12.35 -19.34
C ALA A 422 -5.07 13.60 -18.59
N THR A 423 -5.09 13.56 -17.26
CA THR A 423 -5.72 14.55 -16.40
C THR A 423 -4.75 15.29 -15.49
N VAL A 424 -3.64 14.66 -15.09
CA VAL A 424 -2.66 15.21 -14.15
C VAL A 424 -1.22 14.89 -14.59
N ASP A 425 -0.34 15.88 -14.44
CA ASP A 425 1.12 15.73 -14.63
C ASP A 425 1.85 16.14 -13.35
N MET A 426 2.47 15.17 -12.68
CA MET A 426 3.22 15.33 -11.44
C MET A 426 4.74 15.33 -11.65
N ARG A 427 5.23 15.25 -12.88
CA ARG A 427 6.68 15.12 -13.15
C ARG A 427 7.50 16.28 -12.61
N ALA A 428 7.02 17.53 -12.75
CA ALA A 428 7.69 18.70 -12.18
C ALA A 428 7.83 18.59 -10.65
N ALA A 429 6.74 18.21 -9.97
CA ALA A 429 6.70 18.07 -8.52
C ALA A 429 7.58 16.93 -8.02
N TYR A 430 7.56 15.79 -8.72
CA TYR A 430 8.41 14.63 -8.42
C TYR A 430 9.90 14.96 -8.60
N LEU A 431 10.28 15.63 -9.70
CA LEU A 431 11.67 16.05 -9.93
C LEU A 431 12.14 17.06 -8.88
N ALA A 432 11.28 18.00 -8.48
CA ALA A 432 11.59 18.97 -7.43
C ALA A 432 11.77 18.35 -6.04
N ALA A 433 11.11 17.22 -5.76
CA ALA A 433 11.16 16.54 -4.47
C ALA A 433 12.46 15.77 -4.21
N LEU A 434 13.33 15.60 -5.22
CA LEU A 434 14.60 14.86 -5.11
C LEU A 434 14.45 13.47 -4.48
N PRO A 435 13.58 12.60 -5.03
CA PRO A 435 13.27 11.31 -4.43
C PRO A 435 14.55 10.50 -4.31
N THR A 436 14.87 10.12 -3.06
CA THR A 436 15.90 9.12 -2.78
C THR A 436 15.18 7.89 -2.25
N PRO A 437 14.78 6.94 -3.11
CA PRO A 437 14.10 5.73 -2.64
C PRO A 437 15.01 4.97 -1.68
N THR A 438 14.46 4.55 -0.55
CA THR A 438 15.07 3.54 0.31
C THR A 438 14.34 2.23 0.10
N GLN A 439 15.06 1.10 0.15
CA GLN A 439 14.41 -0.20 0.11
C GLN A 439 13.51 -0.30 1.37
N PRO A 440 12.18 -0.41 1.22
CA PRO A 440 11.28 -0.43 2.36
C PRO A 440 11.45 -1.74 3.13
N GLU A 441 11.37 -1.66 4.45
CA GLU A 441 11.20 -2.87 5.27
C GLU A 441 9.84 -3.49 4.93
N ARG A 442 9.87 -4.70 4.38
CA ARG A 442 8.65 -5.46 4.04
C ARG A 442 8.57 -6.66 4.99
N PRO A 443 7.94 -6.51 6.16
CA PRO A 443 7.84 -7.60 7.12
C PRO A 443 7.04 -8.77 6.51
N ALA A 444 7.31 -9.97 7.00
CA ALA A 444 6.62 -11.18 6.57
C ALA A 444 5.10 -11.12 6.86
N LEU A 445 4.71 -10.35 7.88
CA LEU A 445 3.33 -10.09 8.28
C LEU A 445 3.11 -8.58 8.44
N VAL A 446 2.05 -8.07 7.80
CA VAL A 446 1.45 -6.76 8.10
C VAL A 446 0.04 -7.03 8.62
N PHE A 447 -0.26 -6.53 9.82
CA PHE A 447 -1.57 -6.65 10.46
C PHE A 447 -2.09 -5.27 10.85
N LEU A 448 -3.02 -4.73 10.07
CA LEU A 448 -3.61 -3.40 10.25
C LEU A 448 -5.14 -3.52 10.41
N PRO A 449 -5.63 -4.02 11.56
CA PRO A 449 -7.05 -4.35 11.75
C PRO A 449 -7.99 -3.15 11.61
N GLN A 450 -7.52 -1.94 11.94
CA GLN A 450 -8.32 -0.70 11.83
C GLN A 450 -8.48 -0.19 10.38
N SER A 451 -7.71 -0.75 9.45
CA SER A 451 -7.84 -0.48 8.01
C SER A 451 -8.31 -1.70 7.24
N GLY A 452 -8.41 -2.84 7.91
CA GLY A 452 -8.81 -4.09 7.30
C GLY A 452 -7.75 -4.86 6.53
N ASN A 453 -6.47 -4.53 6.68
CA ASN A 453 -5.43 -5.11 5.82
C ASN A 453 -4.61 -6.16 6.59
N LEU A 454 -4.66 -7.42 6.12
CA LEU A 454 -3.79 -8.51 6.57
C LEU A 454 -2.95 -8.99 5.38
N VAL A 455 -1.64 -8.75 5.41
CA VAL A 455 -0.73 -9.09 4.30
C VAL A 455 0.37 -10.04 4.75
N PHE A 456 0.59 -11.10 3.98
CA PHE A 456 1.73 -11.99 4.11
C PHE A 456 2.72 -11.76 2.98
N ARG A 457 4.03 -11.77 3.28
CA ARG A 457 5.10 -11.62 2.30
C ARG A 457 6.21 -12.65 2.47
N SER A 458 6.69 -13.22 1.37
CA SER A 458 7.86 -14.10 1.40
C SER A 458 9.21 -13.38 1.34
N GLY A 459 9.21 -12.08 1.03
CA GLY A 459 10.42 -11.28 0.91
C GLY A 459 10.13 -9.84 0.49
N SER A 460 11.20 -9.09 0.21
CA SER A 460 11.11 -7.66 -0.09
C SER A 460 11.25 -7.28 -1.57
N ASP A 461 11.63 -8.23 -2.43
CA ASP A 461 11.83 -7.97 -3.87
C ASP A 461 10.52 -8.11 -4.68
N SER A 462 10.55 -7.70 -5.94
CA SER A 462 9.38 -7.69 -6.83
C SER A 462 8.87 -9.08 -7.24
N LEU A 463 9.59 -10.16 -6.94
CA LEU A 463 9.13 -11.54 -7.17
C LEU A 463 8.55 -12.19 -5.90
N ALA A 464 8.55 -11.49 -4.77
CA ALA A 464 8.00 -12.00 -3.53
C ALA A 464 6.53 -12.41 -3.69
N THR A 465 6.17 -13.50 -3.03
CA THR A 465 4.78 -13.88 -2.80
C THR A 465 4.18 -12.85 -1.86
N TYR A 466 3.06 -12.28 -2.26
CA TYR A 466 2.24 -11.34 -1.52
C TYR A 466 0.83 -11.90 -1.51
N PHE A 467 0.30 -12.17 -0.33
CA PHE A 467 -1.09 -12.55 -0.13
C PHE A 467 -1.74 -11.50 0.75
N HIS A 468 -2.87 -10.95 0.31
CA HIS A 468 -3.58 -9.91 1.05
C HIS A 468 -5.02 -10.33 1.26
N LEU A 469 -5.39 -10.56 2.51
CA LEU A 469 -6.75 -10.81 2.97
C LEU A 469 -7.35 -9.48 3.49
N TYR A 470 -8.47 -9.08 2.91
CA TYR A 470 -9.08 -7.78 3.19
C TYR A 470 -10.34 -7.94 4.05
N GLY A 471 -10.38 -7.21 5.17
CA GLY A 471 -11.46 -7.21 6.13
C GLY A 471 -11.90 -5.80 6.46
N LYS A 472 -12.95 -5.30 5.80
CA LYS A 472 -13.50 -3.94 5.97
C LYS A 472 -13.94 -3.61 7.40
N ALA A 473 -13.01 -3.14 8.22
CA ALA A 473 -13.24 -2.67 9.59
C ALA A 473 -12.51 -1.36 9.88
N GLY A 474 -12.91 -0.73 10.99
CA GLY A 474 -12.37 0.53 11.49
C GLY A 474 -13.23 1.73 11.10
N ALA A 475 -13.00 2.86 11.78
CA ALA A 475 -13.88 4.02 11.69
C ALA A 475 -13.92 4.67 10.30
N ALA A 476 -12.86 4.52 9.49
CA ALA A 476 -12.88 4.99 8.10
C ALA A 476 -13.97 4.29 7.26
N GLN A 477 -14.35 3.06 7.62
CA GLN A 477 -15.37 2.30 6.89
C GLN A 477 -16.80 2.80 7.13
N ASP A 478 -17.02 3.67 8.13
CA ASP A 478 -18.34 4.29 8.34
C ASP A 478 -18.70 5.26 7.21
N ASN A 479 -17.71 5.73 6.45
CA ASN A 479 -17.89 6.63 5.30
C ASN A 479 -17.38 6.03 3.97
N SER A 480 -17.08 4.73 3.93
CA SER A 480 -16.53 4.09 2.72
C SER A 480 -17.57 3.82 1.63
N GLY A 481 -18.87 3.92 1.95
CA GLY A 481 -19.95 3.46 1.06
C GLY A 481 -19.90 4.03 -0.37
N GLY A 482 -19.44 5.27 -0.57
CA GLY A 482 -19.37 5.85 -1.92
C GLY A 482 -18.49 5.08 -2.90
N HIS A 483 -17.42 4.48 -2.40
CA HIS A 483 -16.42 3.78 -3.22
C HIS A 483 -16.18 2.35 -2.78
N SER A 484 -17.00 1.84 -1.85
CA SER A 484 -16.89 0.49 -1.31
C SER A 484 -17.40 -0.55 -2.29
N GLN A 485 -16.61 -1.58 -2.59
CA GLN A 485 -17.04 -2.77 -3.34
C GLN A 485 -17.63 -3.83 -2.39
N ALA A 486 -18.08 -4.97 -2.93
CA ALA A 486 -18.69 -6.07 -2.17
C ALA A 486 -17.66 -7.15 -1.77
N ASP A 487 -16.52 -6.76 -1.21
CA ASP A 487 -15.28 -7.52 -1.05
C ASP A 487 -14.88 -7.75 0.43
N ALA A 488 -15.84 -7.68 1.36
CA ALA A 488 -15.60 -7.97 2.77
C ALA A 488 -15.22 -9.45 2.98
N SER A 489 -13.94 -9.75 3.18
CA SER A 489 -13.27 -11.09 3.20
C SER A 489 -12.64 -11.58 1.89
N SER A 490 -12.56 -10.73 0.86
CA SER A 490 -11.83 -11.05 -0.38
C SER A 490 -10.33 -11.20 -0.12
N PHE A 491 -9.62 -11.80 -1.07
CA PHE A 491 -8.17 -11.79 -1.07
C PHE A 491 -7.60 -11.60 -2.47
N ILE A 492 -6.35 -11.16 -2.53
CA ILE A 492 -5.52 -11.19 -3.73
C ILE A 492 -4.22 -11.93 -3.49
N LEU A 493 -3.64 -12.46 -4.56
CA LEU A 493 -2.35 -13.14 -4.55
C LEU A 493 -1.49 -12.66 -5.70
N TYR A 494 -0.29 -12.19 -5.38
CA TYR A 494 0.76 -11.82 -6.31
C TYR A 494 2.00 -12.67 -6.02
N ALA A 495 2.66 -13.19 -7.05
CA ALA A 495 3.96 -13.84 -6.90
C ALA A 495 4.70 -13.83 -8.25
N GLN A 496 6.03 -13.98 -8.20
CA GLN A 496 6.84 -14.13 -9.41
C GLN A 496 6.67 -12.97 -10.41
N GLY A 497 6.44 -11.75 -9.92
CA GLY A 497 6.25 -10.58 -10.78
C GLY A 497 4.82 -10.42 -11.32
N GLN A 498 3.89 -11.30 -10.96
CA GLN A 498 2.56 -11.38 -11.58
C GLN A 498 1.44 -11.42 -10.54
N MET A 499 0.32 -10.77 -10.85
CA MET A 499 -0.95 -11.06 -10.19
C MET A 499 -1.39 -12.47 -10.59
N LEU A 500 -1.83 -13.27 -9.61
CA LEU A 500 -2.21 -14.67 -9.80
C LEU A 500 -3.65 -14.96 -9.34
N ALA A 501 -4.08 -14.37 -8.23
CA ALA A 501 -5.49 -14.28 -7.83
C ALA A 501 -5.92 -12.81 -7.86
N LEU A 502 -6.97 -12.52 -8.62
CA LEU A 502 -7.43 -11.18 -8.97
C LEU A 502 -8.49 -10.66 -8.00
N ASP A 503 -8.47 -9.35 -7.79
CA ASP A 503 -9.66 -8.59 -7.37
C ASP A 503 -10.31 -7.96 -8.62
N ALA A 504 -11.53 -7.47 -8.49
CA ALA A 504 -12.36 -7.00 -9.60
C ALA A 504 -11.76 -5.80 -10.36
N GLY A 505 -10.97 -4.95 -9.70
CA GLY A 505 -10.47 -3.70 -10.25
C GLY A 505 -11.53 -2.60 -10.31
N TYR A 506 -11.31 -1.58 -11.12
CA TYR A 506 -12.20 -0.41 -11.20
C TYR A 506 -12.27 0.19 -12.59
N LEU A 507 -13.45 0.65 -13.01
CA LEU A 507 -13.68 1.26 -14.34
C LEU A 507 -13.84 2.78 -14.22
N SER A 508 -14.98 3.20 -13.69
CA SER A 508 -15.34 4.57 -13.37
C SER A 508 -16.53 4.54 -12.42
N TYR A 509 -16.82 5.65 -11.75
CA TYR A 509 -17.87 5.68 -10.74
C TYR A 509 -19.23 5.24 -11.29
N ASN A 510 -19.59 5.67 -12.50
CA ASN A 510 -20.85 5.31 -13.14
C ASN A 510 -20.91 3.85 -13.63
N ARG A 511 -19.75 3.19 -13.74
CA ARG A 511 -19.60 1.81 -14.24
C ARG A 511 -19.13 0.83 -13.17
N ARG A 512 -18.93 1.29 -11.93
CA ARG A 512 -18.37 0.48 -10.84
C ARG A 512 -19.17 -0.78 -10.55
N ALA A 513 -20.48 -0.75 -10.75
CA ALA A 513 -21.36 -1.89 -10.54
C ALA A 513 -21.14 -3.03 -11.54
N GLU A 514 -20.45 -2.80 -12.67
CA GLU A 514 -20.10 -3.84 -13.65
C GLU A 514 -19.04 -4.82 -13.13
N VAL A 515 -18.22 -4.40 -12.15
CA VAL A 515 -17.12 -5.22 -11.60
C VAL A 515 -17.19 -5.32 -10.07
N GLY A 516 -17.74 -4.33 -9.35
CA GLY A 516 -17.70 -4.28 -7.89
C GLY A 516 -18.65 -5.21 -7.12
N GLN A 517 -19.36 -6.12 -7.80
CA GLN A 517 -20.28 -7.07 -7.15
C GLN A 517 -19.52 -8.25 -6.52
N ALA A 518 -20.11 -8.87 -5.50
CA ALA A 518 -19.51 -9.99 -4.77
C ALA A 518 -19.06 -11.17 -5.67
N THR A 519 -19.70 -11.34 -6.83
CA THR A 519 -19.40 -12.38 -7.82
C THR A 519 -18.07 -12.17 -8.57
N HIS A 520 -17.36 -11.07 -8.36
CA HIS A 520 -16.07 -10.75 -8.99
C HIS A 520 -14.91 -10.73 -7.98
N HIS A 521 -15.14 -11.24 -6.76
CA HIS A 521 -14.21 -11.17 -5.63
C HIS A 521 -13.86 -12.57 -5.11
N ASN A 522 -12.62 -12.81 -4.70
CA ASN A 522 -12.23 -14.12 -4.11
C ASN A 522 -12.82 -14.30 -2.70
N MET A 523 -14.11 -14.60 -2.59
CA MET A 523 -14.86 -14.72 -1.33
C MET A 523 -15.82 -15.92 -1.34
N ILE A 524 -16.67 -16.03 -0.33
CA ILE A 524 -17.76 -17.03 -0.31
C ILE A 524 -19.06 -16.35 -0.72
N LEU A 525 -19.83 -16.97 -1.60
CA LEU A 525 -21.20 -16.56 -1.87
C LEU A 525 -22.17 -17.40 -1.05
N VAL A 526 -23.26 -16.77 -0.60
CA VAL A 526 -24.40 -17.40 0.06
C VAL A 526 -25.59 -17.25 -0.88
N ASP A 527 -26.10 -18.38 -1.37
CA ASP A 527 -27.14 -18.45 -2.41
C ASP A 527 -26.81 -17.60 -3.65
N GLY A 528 -25.55 -17.65 -4.08
CA GLY A 528 -25.06 -16.92 -5.25
C GLY A 528 -24.84 -15.42 -5.04
N ALA A 529 -24.90 -14.91 -3.80
CA ALA A 529 -24.71 -13.50 -3.50
C ALA A 529 -23.79 -13.25 -2.29
N GLY A 530 -23.25 -12.04 -2.21
CA GLY A 530 -22.49 -11.55 -1.04
C GLY A 530 -23.08 -10.25 -0.50
N PRO A 531 -22.25 -9.40 0.15
CA PRO A 531 -22.62 -8.04 0.55
C PRO A 531 -23.07 -7.19 -0.64
N ALA A 532 -23.82 -6.13 -0.39
CA ALA A 532 -24.10 -5.13 -1.42
C ALA A 532 -22.87 -4.24 -1.68
N ILE A 533 -22.77 -3.74 -2.91
CA ILE A 533 -21.87 -2.63 -3.22
C ILE A 533 -22.29 -1.39 -2.41
N GLY A 534 -21.33 -0.61 -1.94
CA GLY A 534 -21.60 0.54 -1.09
C GLY A 534 -22.39 1.65 -1.81
N THR A 535 -23.11 2.45 -1.02
CA THR A 535 -23.80 3.67 -1.46
C THR A 535 -23.14 4.90 -0.82
N ALA A 536 -23.01 6.00 -1.57
CA ALA A 536 -22.41 7.24 -1.07
C ALA A 536 -23.06 7.74 0.23
N GLY A 537 -22.23 7.99 1.25
CA GLY A 537 -22.65 8.45 2.57
C GLY A 537 -23.23 7.37 3.49
N ALA A 538 -23.28 6.11 3.05
CA ALA A 538 -23.66 4.97 3.88
C ALA A 538 -22.43 4.25 4.45
N ALA A 539 -22.60 3.59 5.59
CA ALA A 539 -21.62 2.67 6.14
C ALA A 539 -21.56 1.37 5.30
N ASN A 540 -20.49 0.60 5.48
CA ASN A 540 -20.34 -0.71 4.88
C ASN A 540 -21.44 -1.70 5.34
N ASP A 541 -22.03 -2.45 4.39
CA ASP A 541 -23.13 -3.40 4.60
C ASP A 541 -22.66 -4.71 5.27
N ALA A 542 -21.37 -5.05 5.17
CA ALA A 542 -20.80 -6.24 5.78
C ALA A 542 -19.45 -5.94 6.44
N PRO A 543 -19.43 -5.35 7.65
CA PRO A 543 -18.19 -5.12 8.37
C PRO A 543 -17.47 -6.45 8.63
N ALA A 544 -16.15 -6.46 8.41
CA ALA A 544 -15.34 -7.66 8.51
C ALA A 544 -14.16 -7.42 9.45
N THR A 545 -14.05 -8.22 10.51
CA THR A 545 -13.06 -8.01 11.57
C THR A 545 -11.87 -8.96 11.40
N LEU A 546 -10.66 -8.41 11.42
CA LEU A 546 -9.42 -9.18 11.46
C LEU A 546 -9.01 -9.51 12.89
N SER A 547 -8.49 -10.70 13.13
CA SER A 547 -8.01 -11.13 14.45
C SER A 547 -6.95 -12.23 14.38
N GLY A 548 -6.30 -12.49 15.52
CA GLY A 548 -5.46 -13.68 15.73
C GLY A 548 -4.15 -13.70 14.94
N ALA A 549 -3.72 -12.60 14.33
CA ALA A 549 -2.55 -12.60 13.45
C ALA A 549 -1.22 -12.74 14.19
N PHE A 550 -0.32 -13.58 13.69
CA PHE A 550 1.06 -13.73 14.18
C PHE A 550 1.96 -14.32 13.08
N SER A 551 3.27 -14.23 13.26
CA SER A 551 4.22 -14.91 12.37
C SER A 551 5.36 -15.53 13.18
N THR A 552 5.70 -16.77 12.85
CA THR A 552 6.92 -17.46 13.30
C THR A 552 7.81 -17.73 12.08
N PRO A 553 9.10 -18.06 12.23
CA PRO A 553 9.91 -18.48 11.08
C PRO A 553 9.22 -19.61 10.30
N GLY A 554 8.97 -19.38 9.02
CA GLY A 554 8.30 -20.34 8.14
C GLY A 554 6.78 -20.45 8.27
N LEU A 555 6.10 -19.57 9.02
CA LEU A 555 4.62 -19.54 9.07
C LEU A 555 4.11 -18.15 9.42
N ALA A 556 3.21 -17.60 8.60
CA ALA A 556 2.38 -16.46 8.98
C ALA A 556 0.92 -16.91 9.05
N TYR A 557 0.13 -16.36 9.98
CA TYR A 557 -1.27 -16.68 10.17
C TYR A 557 -2.09 -15.41 10.47
N GLY A 558 -3.37 -15.44 10.10
CA GLY A 558 -4.40 -14.53 10.60
C GLY A 558 -5.77 -14.94 10.08
N GLN A 559 -6.82 -14.30 10.57
CA GLN A 559 -8.19 -14.60 10.17
C GLN A 559 -9.05 -13.35 10.02
N VAL A 560 -10.07 -13.47 9.18
CA VAL A 560 -11.16 -12.50 9.01
C VAL A 560 -12.50 -13.18 9.29
N GLN A 561 -13.41 -12.45 9.94
CA GLN A 561 -14.80 -12.86 10.11
C GLN A 561 -15.74 -11.76 9.61
N THR A 562 -16.79 -12.15 8.90
CA THR A 562 -17.83 -11.26 8.39
C THR A 562 -19.20 -11.94 8.46
N ASN A 563 -20.27 -11.16 8.30
CA ASN A 563 -21.63 -11.68 8.23
C ASN A 563 -22.37 -11.02 7.07
N TYR A 564 -23.03 -11.81 6.24
CA TYR A 564 -23.97 -11.35 5.22
C TYR A 564 -24.93 -12.48 4.87
N ARG A 565 -26.10 -12.13 4.33
CA ARG A 565 -27.13 -13.10 3.94
C ARG A 565 -27.53 -14.08 5.06
N GLY A 566 -27.46 -13.65 6.33
CA GLY A 566 -27.80 -14.48 7.49
C GLY A 566 -26.74 -15.55 7.85
N ALA A 567 -25.60 -15.58 7.15
CA ALA A 567 -24.50 -16.48 7.42
C ALA A 567 -23.30 -15.76 8.07
N THR A 568 -22.65 -16.43 9.02
CA THR A 568 -21.33 -16.06 9.53
C THR A 568 -20.26 -16.79 8.74
N ILE A 569 -19.28 -16.04 8.22
CA ILE A 569 -18.19 -16.57 7.42
C ILE A 569 -16.88 -16.22 8.10
N THR A 570 -16.05 -17.23 8.36
CA THR A 570 -14.72 -17.10 8.95
C THR A 570 -13.70 -17.68 7.99
N ARG A 571 -12.74 -16.86 7.56
CA ARG A 571 -11.63 -17.26 6.70
C ARG A 571 -10.33 -17.14 7.46
N ARG A 572 -9.60 -18.24 7.56
CA ARG A 572 -8.25 -18.31 8.11
C ARG A 572 -7.27 -18.47 6.98
N ALA A 573 -6.14 -17.77 7.05
CA ALA A 573 -5.09 -17.85 6.05
C ALA A 573 -3.73 -18.12 6.71
N LEU A 574 -2.96 -19.04 6.13
CA LEU A 574 -1.58 -19.31 6.51
C LEU A 574 -0.66 -19.19 5.31
N LEU A 575 0.46 -18.48 5.42
CA LEU A 575 1.59 -18.59 4.47
C LEU A 575 2.60 -19.59 5.03
N VAL A 576 2.69 -20.78 4.43
CA VAL A 576 3.51 -21.88 4.92
C VAL A 576 4.84 -21.91 4.19
N ARG A 577 5.93 -21.72 4.93
CA ARG A 577 7.35 -21.77 4.48
C ARG A 577 7.63 -20.92 3.25
N ASN A 578 6.86 -19.86 3.02
CA ASN A 578 6.91 -19.04 1.82
C ASN A 578 6.63 -19.81 0.51
N GLN A 579 6.01 -20.99 0.59
CA GLN A 579 5.76 -21.89 -0.54
C GLN A 579 4.32 -21.82 -1.04
N TYR A 580 3.34 -21.84 -0.12
CA TYR A 580 1.92 -21.84 -0.47
C TYR A 580 1.08 -21.14 0.60
N VAL A 581 -0.12 -20.74 0.19
CA VAL A 581 -1.15 -20.22 1.09
C VAL A 581 -2.17 -21.32 1.37
N LEU A 582 -2.39 -21.62 2.66
CA LEU A 582 -3.47 -22.50 3.11
C LEU A 582 -4.64 -21.63 3.58
N LEU A 583 -5.81 -21.82 2.99
CA LEU A 583 -7.06 -21.17 3.42
C LEU A 583 -7.97 -22.20 4.08
N ALA A 584 -8.50 -21.86 5.25
CA ALA A 584 -9.51 -22.65 5.93
C ALA A 584 -10.74 -21.77 6.19
N ASP A 585 -11.76 -21.99 5.37
CA ASP A 585 -13.01 -21.27 5.40
C ASP A 585 -14.06 -22.08 6.15
N ALA A 586 -14.86 -21.40 6.96
CA ALA A 586 -16.05 -21.95 7.62
C ALA A 586 -17.22 -21.00 7.41
N ALA A 587 -18.34 -21.52 6.91
CA ALA A 587 -19.58 -20.78 6.75
C ALA A 587 -20.69 -21.48 7.52
N LYS A 588 -21.52 -20.72 8.24
CA LYS A 588 -22.64 -21.25 9.02
C LYS A 588 -23.82 -20.29 9.10
N ALA A 589 -25.02 -20.84 9.14
CA ALA A 589 -26.27 -20.12 9.33
C ALA A 589 -27.28 -21.00 10.09
N LEU A 590 -28.41 -20.41 10.51
CA LEU A 590 -29.49 -21.15 11.17
C LEU A 590 -30.29 -21.99 10.17
N THR A 591 -30.44 -21.52 8.93
CA THR A 591 -31.12 -22.22 7.84
C THR A 591 -30.11 -22.75 6.82
N PRO A 592 -30.43 -23.85 6.12
CA PRO A 592 -29.59 -24.32 5.01
C PRO A 592 -29.45 -23.28 3.90
N HIS A 593 -28.24 -23.15 3.36
CA HIS A 593 -27.91 -22.31 2.20
C HIS A 593 -27.05 -23.09 1.22
N THR A 594 -26.94 -22.57 -0.01
CA THR A 594 -25.86 -22.94 -0.91
C THR A 594 -24.67 -22.02 -0.67
N TYR A 595 -23.53 -22.59 -0.28
CA TYR A 595 -22.29 -21.84 -0.13
C TYR A 595 -21.36 -22.11 -1.31
N THR A 596 -20.88 -21.06 -1.97
CA THR A 596 -19.96 -21.18 -3.10
C THR A 596 -18.65 -20.48 -2.80
N TRP A 597 -17.58 -21.26 -2.73
CA TRP A 597 -16.21 -20.75 -2.69
C TRP A 597 -15.76 -20.44 -4.12
N GLN A 598 -15.18 -19.25 -4.35
CA GLN A 598 -14.73 -18.84 -5.68
C GLN A 598 -13.28 -18.35 -5.71
N LEU A 599 -12.59 -18.63 -6.81
CA LEU A 599 -11.24 -18.16 -7.10
C LEU A 599 -11.14 -17.65 -8.54
N HIS A 600 -10.93 -16.35 -8.67
CA HIS A 600 -10.64 -15.61 -9.89
C HIS A 600 -9.14 -15.62 -10.14
N GLY A 601 -8.65 -16.56 -10.94
CA GLY A 601 -7.24 -16.59 -11.32
C GLY A 601 -6.97 -15.78 -12.58
N TYR A 602 -5.72 -15.36 -12.76
CA TYR A 602 -5.32 -14.57 -13.92
C TYR A 602 -5.16 -15.43 -15.19
N GLY A 603 -6.28 -15.73 -15.84
CA GLY A 603 -6.35 -16.29 -17.19
C GLY A 603 -7.61 -15.85 -17.91
N LEU A 604 -7.45 -15.30 -19.12
CA LEU A 604 -8.60 -14.94 -19.98
C LEU A 604 -9.36 -16.20 -20.39
N ALA A 605 -10.67 -16.06 -20.61
CA ALA A 605 -11.46 -17.10 -21.24
C ALA A 605 -10.85 -17.50 -22.59
N GLY A 606 -10.40 -18.76 -22.72
CA GLY A 606 -9.69 -19.23 -23.91
C GLY A 606 -8.30 -18.59 -24.11
N GLY A 607 -7.66 -18.15 -23.03
CA GLY A 607 -6.40 -17.41 -23.08
C GLY A 607 -5.18 -18.21 -23.55
N THR A 608 -4.09 -17.47 -23.75
CA THR A 608 -2.79 -17.93 -24.26
C THR A 608 -1.72 -17.82 -23.17
N ALA A 609 -0.48 -18.27 -23.41
CA ALA A 609 0.61 -18.09 -22.45
C ALA A 609 0.86 -16.61 -22.06
N ALA A 610 0.55 -15.65 -22.96
CA ALA A 610 0.70 -14.22 -22.70
C ALA A 610 -0.48 -13.62 -21.93
N THR A 611 -1.72 -14.03 -22.27
CA THR A 611 -2.95 -13.53 -21.65
C THR A 611 -3.39 -14.34 -20.43
N GLY A 612 -2.71 -15.43 -20.15
CA GLY A 612 -2.98 -16.37 -19.08
C GLY A 612 -3.83 -17.55 -19.55
N THR A 613 -3.41 -18.77 -19.23
CA THR A 613 -4.15 -20.01 -19.51
C THR A 613 -4.81 -20.54 -18.24
N PHE A 614 -5.87 -21.34 -18.41
CA PHE A 614 -6.54 -22.07 -17.34
C PHE A 614 -6.62 -23.56 -17.70
N THR A 615 -6.36 -24.43 -16.72
CA THR A 615 -6.65 -25.85 -16.80
C THR A 615 -7.31 -26.34 -15.51
N SER A 616 -8.12 -27.39 -15.61
CA SER A 616 -8.75 -28.01 -14.43
C SER A 616 -8.66 -29.53 -14.49
N ASP A 617 -8.63 -30.12 -13.30
CA ASP A 617 -8.84 -31.54 -13.05
C ASP A 617 -9.79 -31.64 -11.86
N PHE A 618 -11.09 -31.45 -12.13
CA PHE A 618 -12.12 -31.49 -11.11
C PHE A 618 -12.26 -32.86 -10.46
N GLY A 619 -11.85 -33.95 -11.13
CA GLY A 619 -11.76 -35.27 -10.52
C GLY A 619 -10.69 -35.35 -9.41
N ARG A 620 -9.65 -34.51 -9.48
CA ARG A 620 -8.65 -34.32 -8.42
C ARG A 620 -8.88 -33.06 -7.57
N HIS A 621 -10.01 -32.36 -7.78
CA HIS A 621 -10.36 -31.12 -7.11
C HIS A 621 -9.34 -29.99 -7.36
N GLN A 622 -8.76 -29.93 -8.56
CA GLN A 622 -7.69 -28.99 -8.91
C GLN A 622 -8.04 -28.03 -10.05
N ALA A 623 -7.49 -26.83 -9.96
CA ALA A 623 -7.43 -25.86 -11.05
C ALA A 623 -6.06 -25.18 -11.10
N SER A 624 -5.63 -24.76 -12.28
CA SER A 624 -4.33 -24.12 -12.51
C SER A 624 -4.46 -22.94 -13.46
N TRP A 625 -3.80 -21.84 -13.13
CA TRP A 625 -3.63 -20.69 -13.99
C TRP A 625 -2.14 -20.48 -14.27
N THR A 626 -1.78 -20.12 -15.49
CA THR A 626 -0.40 -19.83 -15.87
C THR A 626 -0.32 -18.56 -16.72
N ARG A 627 0.52 -17.60 -16.34
CA ARG A 627 0.72 -16.34 -17.06
C ARG A 627 2.17 -15.88 -17.00
N GLN A 628 2.76 -15.56 -18.16
CA GLN A 628 4.11 -14.96 -18.27
C GLN A 628 5.19 -15.67 -17.42
N GLY A 629 5.19 -17.01 -17.40
CA GLY A 629 6.18 -17.80 -16.65
C GLY A 629 5.89 -17.96 -15.15
N ALA A 630 4.77 -17.45 -14.65
CA ALA A 630 4.25 -17.70 -13.30
C ALA A 630 3.01 -18.59 -13.35
N SER A 631 2.75 -19.37 -12.30
CA SER A 631 1.57 -20.23 -12.17
C SER A 631 0.96 -20.17 -10.77
N LEU A 632 -0.32 -20.50 -10.70
CA LEU A 632 -1.08 -20.72 -9.48
C LEU A 632 -1.85 -22.02 -9.61
N VAL A 633 -1.59 -22.98 -8.73
CA VAL A 633 -2.37 -24.21 -8.62
C VAL A 633 -3.22 -24.16 -7.35
N ALA A 634 -4.52 -24.39 -7.48
CA ALA A 634 -5.45 -24.47 -6.37
C ALA A 634 -5.95 -25.92 -6.22
N THR A 635 -5.90 -26.46 -5.00
CA THR A 635 -6.59 -27.71 -4.63
C THR A 635 -7.57 -27.41 -3.51
N VAL A 636 -8.85 -27.78 -3.67
CA VAL A 636 -9.90 -27.48 -2.70
C VAL A 636 -10.52 -28.77 -2.16
N ALA A 637 -10.63 -28.88 -0.85
CA ALA A 637 -11.35 -29.95 -0.16
C ALA A 637 -12.64 -29.40 0.45
N SER A 638 -13.73 -30.17 0.32
CA SER A 638 -15.03 -29.93 0.95
C SER A 638 -15.45 -31.19 1.71
N PRO A 639 -16.11 -31.07 2.88
CA PRO A 639 -16.68 -32.22 3.57
C PRO A 639 -17.99 -32.70 2.93
N ASP A 640 -18.60 -31.89 2.06
CA ASP A 640 -19.93 -32.16 1.54
C ASP A 640 -19.85 -33.07 0.31
N THR A 641 -20.45 -34.25 0.40
CA THR A 641 -20.44 -35.24 -0.69
C THR A 641 -21.22 -34.77 -1.92
N ALA A 642 -22.14 -33.81 -1.74
CA ALA A 642 -22.88 -33.16 -2.83
C ALA A 642 -22.14 -31.94 -3.40
N ALA A 643 -20.91 -31.65 -2.96
CA ALA A 643 -20.16 -30.50 -3.46
C ALA A 643 -19.85 -30.64 -4.95
N THR A 644 -20.02 -29.56 -5.69
CA THR A 644 -19.75 -29.51 -7.14
C THR A 644 -18.55 -28.63 -7.43
N PHE A 645 -17.71 -29.06 -8.37
CA PHE A 645 -16.57 -28.30 -8.88
C PHE A 645 -16.87 -27.85 -10.31
N ASN A 646 -16.91 -26.54 -10.52
CA ASN A 646 -17.29 -25.93 -11.79
C ASN A 646 -16.35 -24.77 -12.13
N GLN A 647 -16.50 -24.25 -13.34
CA GLN A 647 -15.88 -23.00 -13.75
C GLN A 647 -16.92 -22.05 -14.36
N THR A 648 -16.62 -20.77 -14.29
CA THR A 648 -17.34 -19.71 -15.00
C THR A 648 -16.35 -18.64 -15.48
N THR A 649 -16.85 -17.56 -16.04
CA THR A 649 -16.07 -16.36 -16.37
C THR A 649 -16.67 -15.13 -15.71
N ASN A 650 -15.83 -14.27 -15.14
CA ASN A 650 -16.24 -13.00 -14.54
C ASN A 650 -15.41 -11.85 -15.07
N SER A 651 -16.05 -10.69 -15.21
CA SER A 651 -15.41 -9.47 -15.71
C SER A 651 -14.54 -8.80 -14.64
N HIS A 652 -13.35 -8.38 -15.04
CA HIS A 652 -12.39 -7.64 -14.21
C HIS A 652 -11.83 -6.47 -15.01
N GLU A 653 -11.37 -5.42 -14.34
CA GLU A 653 -10.56 -4.37 -14.96
C GLU A 653 -9.08 -4.70 -14.85
N LEU A 654 -8.39 -4.80 -16.00
CA LEU A 654 -6.94 -4.95 -16.04
C LEU A 654 -6.24 -3.87 -16.86
N THR A 655 -7.00 -3.18 -17.68
CA THR A 655 -6.56 -2.06 -18.51
C THR A 655 -7.59 -0.97 -18.32
N TYR A 656 -7.10 0.26 -18.15
CA TYR A 656 -7.90 1.39 -17.74
C TYR A 656 -9.30 1.41 -18.39
N ASN A 657 -10.33 1.36 -17.55
CA ASN A 657 -11.74 1.50 -17.92
C ASN A 657 -12.22 0.45 -18.96
N THR A 658 -11.55 -0.71 -19.04
CA THR A 658 -11.88 -1.82 -19.95
C THR A 658 -12.12 -3.11 -19.18
N THR A 659 -13.23 -3.79 -19.45
CA THR A 659 -13.58 -5.09 -18.87
C THR A 659 -12.95 -6.24 -19.64
N GLN A 660 -12.47 -7.24 -18.92
CA GLN A 660 -11.95 -8.49 -19.47
C GLN A 660 -12.44 -9.69 -18.66
N ASP A 661 -12.88 -10.73 -19.35
CA ASP A 661 -13.44 -11.93 -18.73
C ASP A 661 -12.36 -12.95 -18.39
N HIS A 662 -12.30 -13.30 -17.11
CA HIS A 662 -11.32 -14.22 -16.55
C HIS A 662 -11.99 -15.47 -16.01
N THR A 663 -11.31 -16.60 -16.11
CA THR A 663 -11.82 -17.87 -15.60
C THR A 663 -11.83 -17.90 -14.08
N THR A 664 -12.98 -18.31 -13.53
CA THR A 664 -13.24 -18.44 -12.09
C THR A 664 -13.52 -19.90 -11.76
N LEU A 665 -12.80 -20.46 -10.79
CA LEU A 665 -13.14 -21.75 -10.17
C LEU A 665 -14.28 -21.55 -9.17
N LEU A 666 -15.30 -22.41 -9.22
CA LEU A 666 -16.41 -22.46 -8.28
C LEU A 666 -16.46 -23.81 -7.58
N VAL A 667 -16.50 -23.80 -6.24
CA VAL A 667 -16.75 -24.99 -5.43
C VAL A 667 -17.97 -24.75 -4.56
N SER A 668 -19.06 -25.47 -4.83
CA SER A 668 -20.36 -25.20 -4.21
C SER A 668 -20.83 -26.35 -3.35
N SER A 669 -21.20 -26.05 -2.11
CA SER A 669 -21.88 -26.96 -1.19
C SER A 669 -23.36 -26.60 -1.08
N PRO A 670 -24.27 -27.37 -1.71
CA PRO A 670 -25.67 -27.02 -1.81
C PRO A 670 -26.48 -27.44 -0.56
N ASN A 671 -27.38 -26.55 -0.13
CA ASN A 671 -28.42 -26.83 0.88
C ASN A 671 -27.88 -27.39 2.21
N VAL A 672 -26.87 -26.76 2.79
CA VAL A 672 -26.28 -27.14 4.09
C VAL A 672 -26.36 -25.99 5.09
N PRO A 673 -26.60 -26.24 6.40
CA PRO A 673 -26.61 -25.18 7.42
C PRO A 673 -25.20 -24.67 7.74
N ALA A 674 -24.17 -25.50 7.53
CA ALA A 674 -22.78 -25.13 7.67
C ALA A 674 -21.91 -25.94 6.72
N THR A 675 -20.79 -25.35 6.27
CA THR A 675 -19.77 -26.02 5.47
C THR A 675 -18.38 -25.49 5.81
N ARG A 676 -17.36 -26.18 5.30
CA ARG A 676 -15.95 -25.81 5.38
C ARG A 676 -15.29 -26.02 4.04
N PHE A 677 -14.44 -25.09 3.62
CA PHE A 677 -13.56 -25.28 2.47
C PHE A 677 -12.11 -25.21 2.97
N LEU A 678 -11.31 -26.23 2.65
CA LEU A 678 -9.88 -26.20 2.91
C LEU A 678 -9.16 -26.13 1.56
N THR A 679 -8.39 -25.08 1.35
CA THR A 679 -7.76 -24.80 0.05
C THR A 679 -6.26 -24.62 0.21
N MET A 680 -5.49 -25.24 -0.68
CA MET A 680 -4.07 -24.97 -0.85
C MET A 680 -3.84 -24.24 -2.17
N LEU A 681 -3.30 -23.03 -2.08
CA LEU A 681 -2.93 -22.16 -3.20
C LEU A 681 -1.41 -22.16 -3.36
N TRP A 682 -0.92 -22.73 -4.43
CA TRP A 682 0.51 -22.90 -4.71
C TRP A 682 0.97 -21.94 -5.82
N PRO A 683 1.47 -20.75 -5.48
CA PRO A 683 2.10 -19.85 -6.45
C PRO A 683 3.54 -20.26 -6.74
N GLY A 684 3.96 -20.19 -7.99
CA GLY A 684 5.35 -20.51 -8.34
C GLY A 684 5.71 -20.18 -9.78
N PRO A 685 6.96 -20.45 -10.20
CA PRO A 685 7.33 -20.44 -11.60
C PRO A 685 6.54 -21.51 -12.36
N ALA A 686 6.10 -21.20 -13.58
CA ALA A 686 5.33 -22.13 -14.42
C ALA A 686 6.09 -23.43 -14.75
N THR A 687 7.43 -23.41 -14.67
CA THR A 687 8.28 -24.59 -14.85
C THR A 687 8.41 -25.47 -13.61
N THR A 688 7.95 -25.00 -12.45
CA THR A 688 7.99 -25.77 -11.20
C THR A 688 6.64 -26.45 -10.98
N ILE A 689 6.63 -27.77 -11.03
CA ILE A 689 5.44 -28.56 -10.71
C ILE A 689 5.32 -28.61 -9.18
N PRO A 690 4.19 -28.18 -8.59
CA PRO A 690 3.99 -28.30 -7.15
C PRO A 690 3.91 -29.78 -6.72
N PRO A 691 4.19 -30.10 -5.44
CA PRO A 691 3.97 -31.44 -4.91
C PRO A 691 2.54 -31.92 -5.18
N ALA A 692 2.39 -33.20 -5.49
CA ALA A 692 1.08 -33.78 -5.75
C ALA A 692 0.21 -33.64 -4.50
N THR A 693 -0.89 -32.88 -4.60
CA THR A 693 -1.78 -32.60 -3.46
C THR A 693 -3.09 -33.36 -3.64
N LYS A 694 -3.50 -34.12 -2.61
CA LYS A 694 -4.73 -34.91 -2.62
C LYS A 694 -5.70 -34.36 -1.57
N ALA A 695 -6.93 -34.10 -2.01
CA ALA A 695 -8.05 -33.82 -1.12
C ALA A 695 -8.66 -35.12 -0.56
N PHE A 696 -9.17 -35.04 0.66
CA PHE A 696 -9.94 -36.13 1.28
C PHE A 696 -11.03 -35.56 2.18
N ALA A 697 -12.06 -36.37 2.41
CA ALA A 697 -13.10 -36.10 3.39
C ALA A 697 -13.40 -37.38 4.18
N THR A 698 -13.73 -37.19 5.46
CA THR A 698 -14.20 -38.21 6.38
C THR A 698 -15.48 -37.69 7.04
N ALA A 699 -16.17 -38.51 7.83
CA ALA A 699 -17.35 -38.05 8.57
C ALA A 699 -17.05 -36.87 9.53
N ALA A 700 -15.82 -36.77 10.05
CA ALA A 700 -15.44 -35.79 11.06
C ALA A 700 -14.59 -34.61 10.51
N ALA A 701 -13.83 -34.83 9.44
CA ALA A 701 -12.85 -33.87 8.93
C ALA A 701 -12.76 -33.85 7.40
N THR A 702 -12.35 -32.71 6.85
CA THR A 702 -11.93 -32.56 5.44
C THR A 702 -10.48 -32.09 5.42
N GLY A 703 -9.69 -32.54 4.46
CA GLY A 703 -8.26 -32.28 4.48
C GLY A 703 -7.57 -32.36 3.14
N LEU A 704 -6.31 -31.93 3.14
CA LEU A 704 -5.36 -31.92 2.04
C LEU A 704 -4.06 -32.54 2.53
N HIS A 705 -3.44 -33.39 1.72
CA HIS A 705 -2.06 -33.82 1.98
C HIS A 705 -1.20 -33.76 0.72
N THR A 706 0.07 -33.42 0.88
CA THR A 706 1.06 -33.34 -0.20
C THR A 706 1.95 -34.57 -0.22
N ALA A 707 2.30 -35.04 -1.41
CA ALA A 707 3.26 -36.11 -1.64
C ALA A 707 4.47 -35.58 -2.42
N GLY A 708 5.68 -35.96 -2.00
CA GLY A 708 6.93 -35.56 -2.66
C GLY A 708 8.18 -35.89 -1.83
N SER A 709 9.36 -35.63 -2.40
CA SER A 709 10.67 -35.82 -1.75
C SER A 709 11.07 -34.68 -0.80
N GLY A 710 10.30 -33.58 -0.80
CA GLY A 710 10.45 -32.45 0.12
C GLY A 710 9.71 -32.66 1.44
N PHE A 711 9.12 -31.58 1.95
CA PHE A 711 8.17 -31.70 3.06
C PHE A 711 6.90 -32.42 2.62
N GLN A 712 6.39 -33.31 3.47
CA GLN A 712 5.05 -33.89 3.36
C GLN A 712 4.15 -33.16 4.34
N ASP A 713 3.16 -32.44 3.83
CA ASP A 713 2.22 -31.67 4.64
C ASP A 713 0.87 -32.36 4.69
N LEU A 714 0.24 -32.33 5.85
CA LEU A 714 -1.15 -32.69 6.08
C LEU A 714 -1.84 -31.51 6.75
N ALA A 715 -2.89 -31.00 6.12
CA ALA A 715 -3.78 -30.04 6.72
C ALA A 715 -5.20 -30.60 6.75
N PHE A 716 -5.93 -30.40 7.85
CA PHE A 716 -7.34 -30.75 7.92
C PHE A 716 -8.10 -29.79 8.81
N SER A 717 -9.37 -29.57 8.46
CA SER A 717 -10.34 -28.86 9.29
C SER A 717 -11.46 -29.80 9.72
N GLN A 718 -12.10 -29.47 10.83
CA GLN A 718 -13.21 -30.22 11.42
C GLN A 718 -14.26 -29.25 11.99
N ALA A 719 -15.48 -29.74 12.16
CA ALA A 719 -16.62 -28.90 12.55
C ALA A 719 -16.68 -28.60 14.06
N ASP A 720 -16.11 -29.47 14.87
CA ASP A 720 -16.10 -29.37 16.33
C ASP A 720 -14.67 -29.52 16.87
N THR A 721 -14.57 -29.63 18.19
CA THR A 721 -13.28 -29.81 18.87
C THR A 721 -13.09 -31.23 19.40
N SER A 722 -13.76 -32.21 18.79
CA SER A 722 -13.61 -33.63 19.13
C SER A 722 -12.26 -34.13 18.62
N LEU A 723 -11.60 -35.01 19.39
CA LEU A 723 -10.35 -35.63 18.93
C LEU A 723 -10.64 -36.52 17.71
N THR A 724 -10.17 -36.09 16.54
CA THR A 724 -10.43 -36.74 15.26
C THR A 724 -9.13 -37.29 14.69
N THR A 725 -9.16 -38.55 14.25
CA THR A 725 -8.04 -39.21 13.58
C THR A 725 -8.25 -39.22 12.08
N VAL A 726 -7.27 -38.73 11.32
CA VAL A 726 -7.30 -38.67 9.85
C VAL A 726 -6.13 -39.45 9.22
N PRO A 727 -6.32 -40.00 8.00
CA PRO A 727 -5.23 -40.53 7.19
C PRO A 727 -4.47 -39.39 6.48
N GLY A 728 -3.41 -39.71 5.74
CA GLY A 728 -2.76 -38.78 4.79
C GLY A 728 -1.25 -38.66 4.91
N LEU A 729 -0.68 -39.12 6.01
CA LEU A 729 0.76 -39.29 6.21
C LEU A 729 1.08 -40.77 6.46
N PRO A 730 2.37 -41.19 6.53
CA PRO A 730 2.74 -42.58 6.79
C PRO A 730 2.13 -43.18 8.07
N GLN A 731 1.83 -42.34 9.07
CA GLN A 731 1.04 -42.71 10.25
C GLN A 731 -0.21 -41.83 10.34
N SER A 732 -1.24 -42.32 11.03
CA SER A 732 -2.44 -41.55 11.28
C SER A 732 -2.14 -40.31 12.14
N THR A 733 -2.85 -39.22 11.89
CA THR A 733 -2.72 -37.99 12.67
C THR A 733 -4.01 -37.75 13.43
N ALA A 734 -3.94 -37.48 14.73
CA ALA A 734 -5.12 -37.17 15.54
C ALA A 734 -5.00 -35.79 16.18
N ALA A 735 -6.02 -34.94 16.03
CA ALA A 735 -6.06 -33.63 16.66
C ALA A 735 -7.48 -33.22 17.05
N ASP A 736 -7.60 -32.25 17.94
CA ASP A 736 -8.87 -31.71 18.44
C ASP A 736 -9.06 -30.22 18.09
N ALA A 737 -8.29 -29.73 17.13
CA ALA A 737 -8.26 -28.35 16.66
C ALA A 737 -9.23 -28.13 15.50
N SER A 738 -9.80 -26.93 15.37
CA SER A 738 -10.67 -26.59 14.23
C SER A 738 -9.91 -26.55 12.90
N LEU A 739 -8.61 -26.27 12.96
CA LEU A 739 -7.67 -26.37 11.85
C LEU A 739 -6.35 -26.95 12.37
N THR A 740 -5.83 -27.97 11.69
CA THR A 740 -4.55 -28.59 11.98
C THR A 740 -3.67 -28.55 10.73
N LEU A 741 -2.38 -28.27 10.90
CA LEU A 741 -1.32 -28.51 9.92
C LEU A 741 -0.19 -29.30 10.62
N LEU A 742 0.26 -30.37 9.98
CA LEU A 742 1.43 -31.14 10.36
C LEU A 742 2.32 -31.33 9.12
N SER A 743 3.60 -30.98 9.26
CA SER A 743 4.62 -31.14 8.22
C SER A 743 5.70 -32.10 8.68
N LEU A 744 5.99 -33.10 7.86
CA LEU A 744 7.15 -33.97 8.00
C LEU A 744 8.29 -33.49 7.11
N ASN A 745 9.51 -33.49 7.61
CA ASN A 745 10.71 -33.24 6.80
C ASN A 745 10.98 -34.41 5.83
N PRO A 746 11.96 -34.30 4.91
CA PRO A 746 12.31 -35.41 4.00
C PRO A 746 12.75 -36.72 4.70
N ALA A 747 13.15 -36.66 5.97
CA ALA A 747 13.47 -37.83 6.79
C ALA A 747 12.23 -38.45 7.47
N GLY A 748 11.02 -37.93 7.19
CA GLY A 748 9.77 -38.41 7.75
C GLY A 748 9.50 -37.95 9.19
N GLN A 749 10.26 -37.00 9.72
CA GLN A 749 10.13 -36.53 11.10
C GLN A 749 9.26 -35.26 11.19
N PRO A 750 8.40 -35.11 12.22
CA PRO A 750 7.66 -33.87 12.47
C PRO A 750 8.58 -32.66 12.56
N ALA A 751 8.28 -31.63 11.76
CA ALA A 751 9.14 -30.46 11.61
C ALA A 751 8.39 -29.13 11.74
N GLN A 752 7.10 -29.10 11.42
CA GLN A 752 6.25 -27.94 11.63
C GLN A 752 4.83 -28.38 11.97
N MET A 753 4.21 -27.69 12.92
CA MET A 753 2.90 -28.00 13.46
C MET A 753 2.13 -26.70 13.69
N PHE A 754 0.83 -26.72 13.41
CA PHE A 754 -0.08 -25.64 13.74
C PHE A 754 -1.43 -26.21 14.15
N LEU A 755 -2.01 -25.66 15.21
CA LEU A 755 -3.36 -25.95 15.67
C LEU A 755 -4.10 -24.64 15.90
N ASP A 756 -5.29 -24.48 15.36
CA ASP A 756 -6.21 -23.40 15.77
C ASP A 756 -7.27 -23.93 16.73
N GLN A 757 -7.40 -23.29 17.90
CA GLN A 757 -8.29 -23.68 19.00
C GLN A 757 -8.11 -25.14 19.49
N GLY A 758 -6.89 -25.67 19.40
CA GLY A 758 -6.55 -27.05 19.77
C GLY A 758 -5.92 -27.20 21.15
N THR A 759 -5.92 -28.43 21.68
CA THR A 759 -5.17 -28.85 22.87
C THR A 759 -4.28 -30.07 22.65
N LEU A 760 -4.48 -30.83 21.59
CA LEU A 760 -3.78 -32.09 21.38
C LEU A 760 -3.47 -32.32 19.90
N LEU A 761 -2.24 -32.72 19.61
CA LEU A 761 -1.82 -33.27 18.32
C LEU A 761 -1.02 -34.55 18.54
N ARG A 762 -1.40 -35.63 17.85
CA ARG A 762 -0.72 -36.92 17.81
C ARG A 762 -0.36 -37.33 16.40
N TYR A 763 0.75 -38.03 16.26
CA TYR A 763 1.18 -38.70 15.05
C TYR A 763 1.50 -40.16 15.39
N GLY A 764 0.68 -41.07 14.90
CA GLY A 764 0.65 -42.45 15.38
C GLY A 764 0.41 -42.51 16.90
N PRO A 765 1.23 -43.27 17.66
CA PRO A 765 1.12 -43.33 19.11
C PRO A 765 1.67 -42.08 19.82
N ASP A 766 2.47 -41.26 19.12
CA ASP A 766 3.25 -40.20 19.73
C ASP A 766 2.42 -38.92 19.90
N THR A 767 2.46 -38.33 21.09
CA THR A 767 1.89 -37.01 21.35
C THR A 767 2.91 -35.94 21.01
N LEU A 768 2.67 -35.20 19.93
CA LEU A 768 3.57 -34.15 19.45
C LEU A 768 3.38 -32.84 20.21
N LEU A 769 2.15 -32.56 20.64
CA LEU A 769 1.82 -31.35 21.36
C LEU A 769 0.64 -31.60 22.30
N ASN A 770 0.71 -31.09 23.53
CA ASN A 770 -0.41 -31.06 24.45
C ASN A 770 -0.50 -29.71 25.19
N ALA A 771 -1.69 -29.12 25.29
CA ALA A 771 -1.94 -27.87 26.00
C ALA A 771 -3.07 -28.02 27.03
N THR A 772 -3.01 -27.26 28.13
CA THR A 772 -4.07 -27.30 29.16
C THR A 772 -5.32 -26.50 28.80
N HIS A 773 -5.17 -25.48 27.94
CA HIS A 773 -6.28 -24.69 27.40
C HIS A 773 -6.23 -24.66 25.88
N ARG A 774 -7.42 -24.61 25.27
CA ARG A 774 -7.57 -24.38 23.83
C ARG A 774 -6.91 -23.07 23.43
N ALA A 775 -5.98 -23.15 22.50
CA ALA A 775 -5.26 -22.00 21.99
C ALA A 775 -4.94 -22.20 20.50
N THR A 776 -4.54 -21.11 19.85
CA THR A 776 -3.86 -21.18 18.56
C THR A 776 -2.37 -21.39 18.86
N LEU A 777 -1.81 -22.45 18.31
CA LEU A 777 -0.47 -22.95 18.61
C LEU A 777 0.30 -23.12 17.30
N SER A 778 1.54 -22.65 17.27
CA SER A 778 2.49 -22.90 16.18
C SER A 778 3.77 -23.45 16.78
N TRP A 779 4.38 -24.44 16.14
CA TRP A 779 5.66 -25.00 16.55
C TRP A 779 6.45 -25.49 15.34
N ALA A 780 7.71 -25.09 15.22
CA ALA A 780 8.57 -25.47 14.11
C ALA A 780 10.01 -25.69 14.54
N THR A 781 10.66 -26.68 13.94
CA THR A 781 12.10 -26.92 14.05
C THR A 781 12.82 -26.11 12.97
N LEU A 782 13.73 -25.24 13.38
CA LEU A 782 14.54 -24.41 12.51
C LEU A 782 15.75 -25.18 11.97
N PRO A 783 16.33 -24.78 10.83
CA PRO A 783 17.51 -25.44 10.26
C PRO A 783 18.74 -25.48 11.17
N ASP A 784 18.85 -24.56 12.12
CA ASP A 784 19.95 -24.51 13.10
C ASP A 784 19.72 -25.40 14.35
N GLY A 785 18.60 -26.13 14.37
CA GLY A 785 18.17 -27.02 15.43
C GLY A 785 17.36 -26.35 16.54
N LYS A 786 17.19 -25.01 16.51
CA LYS A 786 16.30 -24.33 17.46
C LYS A 786 14.85 -24.68 17.17
N LEU A 787 14.00 -24.55 18.17
CA LEU A 787 12.55 -24.60 17.99
C LEU A 787 11.99 -23.20 18.12
N ALA A 788 11.08 -22.82 17.23
CA ALA A 788 10.32 -21.59 17.32
C ALA A 788 8.84 -21.92 17.44
N GLY A 789 8.12 -21.20 18.29
CA GLY A 789 6.71 -21.42 18.48
C GLY A 789 5.94 -20.18 18.88
N TYR A 790 4.63 -20.33 18.92
CA TYR A 790 3.69 -19.30 19.33
C TYR A 790 2.52 -19.93 20.10
N VAL A 791 2.06 -19.24 21.12
CA VAL A 791 0.80 -19.51 21.83
C VAL A 791 -0.05 -18.25 21.82
N SER A 792 -1.36 -18.37 21.56
CA SER A 792 -2.24 -17.19 21.49
C SER A 792 -2.80 -16.71 22.83
N ARG A 793 -2.55 -17.43 23.93
CA ARG A 793 -3.05 -17.09 25.28
C ARG A 793 -2.36 -17.90 26.37
N ALA A 794 -2.70 -17.56 27.62
CA ALA A 794 -2.32 -18.31 28.80
C ALA A 794 -2.66 -19.80 28.65
N THR A 795 -1.64 -20.65 28.76
CA THR A 795 -1.76 -22.11 28.69
C THR A 795 -0.48 -22.75 29.20
N THR A 796 -0.54 -24.04 29.57
CA THR A 796 0.65 -24.85 29.76
C THR A 796 0.81 -25.76 28.56
N LEU A 797 1.90 -25.57 27.81
CA LEU A 797 2.26 -26.34 26.63
C LEU A 797 3.26 -27.44 27.00
N ARG A 798 3.03 -28.65 26.51
CA ARG A 798 3.90 -29.81 26.66
C ARG A 798 4.31 -30.29 25.28
N ILE A 799 5.61 -30.39 25.05
CA ILE A 799 6.19 -30.82 23.77
C ILE A 799 7.28 -31.88 23.99
N PRO A 800 7.39 -32.90 23.13
CA PRO A 800 8.53 -33.80 23.15
C PRO A 800 9.84 -33.05 22.90
N LEU A 801 10.86 -33.37 23.69
CA LEU A 801 12.21 -32.87 23.52
C LEU A 801 13.21 -33.93 24.02
N SER A 802 14.06 -34.43 23.14
CA SER A 802 14.94 -35.57 23.42
C SER A 802 15.96 -35.30 24.53
N SER A 803 16.43 -34.06 24.65
CA SER A 803 17.38 -33.60 25.65
C SER A 803 16.90 -32.30 26.33
N PRO A 804 17.40 -31.97 27.53
CA PRO A 804 17.11 -30.67 28.14
C PRO A 804 17.50 -29.51 27.19
N PRO A 805 16.77 -28.38 27.20
CA PRO A 805 17.18 -27.20 26.44
C PRO A 805 18.30 -26.45 27.16
N ALA A 806 19.21 -25.82 26.42
CA ALA A 806 20.19 -24.89 26.97
C ALA A 806 19.52 -23.59 27.46
N ALA A 807 18.49 -23.13 26.73
CA ALA A 807 17.71 -21.96 27.10
C ALA A 807 16.33 -21.98 26.46
N VAL A 808 15.37 -21.32 27.11
CA VAL A 808 14.04 -21.05 26.57
C VAL A 808 13.74 -19.56 26.77
N GLN A 809 13.23 -18.91 25.74
CA GLN A 809 12.95 -17.48 25.72
C GLN A 809 11.54 -17.21 25.23
N GLY A 810 10.78 -16.35 25.93
CA GLY A 810 9.45 -15.91 25.50
C GLY A 810 8.94 -14.81 26.43
N ALA A 811 8.30 -13.78 25.87
CA ALA A 811 7.93 -12.57 26.62
C ALA A 811 6.90 -12.83 27.74
N ALA A 812 5.97 -13.77 27.54
CA ALA A 812 4.97 -14.14 28.56
C ALA A 812 5.21 -15.54 29.15
N LEU A 813 6.42 -16.08 29.01
CA LEU A 813 6.82 -17.36 29.59
C LEU A 813 7.06 -17.17 31.10
N GLN A 814 6.29 -17.88 31.93
CA GLN A 814 6.41 -17.86 33.38
C GLN A 814 7.36 -18.95 33.90
N GLN A 815 7.28 -20.13 33.30
CA GLN A 815 8.07 -21.28 33.72
C GLN A 815 8.40 -22.18 32.53
N ALA A 816 9.63 -22.71 32.49
CA ALA A 816 10.04 -23.77 31.59
C ALA A 816 10.71 -24.89 32.39
N THR A 817 10.14 -26.08 32.35
CA THR A 817 10.64 -27.25 33.09
C THR A 817 10.82 -28.43 32.15
N TYR A 818 11.99 -29.07 32.20
CA TYR A 818 12.25 -30.29 31.44
C TYR A 818 12.03 -31.54 32.31
N ASP A 819 11.15 -32.45 31.86
CA ASP A 819 10.96 -33.76 32.46
C ASP A 819 11.82 -34.78 31.72
N ALA A 820 12.97 -35.12 32.32
CA ALA A 820 13.91 -36.09 31.76
C ALA A 820 13.37 -37.52 31.69
N ARG A 821 12.39 -37.89 32.54
CA ARG A 821 11.79 -39.24 32.51
C ARG A 821 10.82 -39.39 31.34
N ARG A 822 10.18 -38.29 30.94
CA ARG A 822 9.21 -38.26 29.85
C ARG A 822 9.77 -37.70 28.54
N HIS A 823 11.04 -37.26 28.52
CA HIS A 823 11.65 -36.52 27.42
C HIS A 823 10.74 -35.40 26.91
N GLN A 824 10.26 -34.57 27.84
CA GLN A 824 9.22 -33.57 27.58
C GLN A 824 9.59 -32.22 28.17
N LEU A 825 9.41 -31.16 27.39
CA LEU A 825 9.50 -29.78 27.87
C LEU A 825 8.09 -29.27 28.20
N VAL A 826 7.94 -28.69 29.40
CA VAL A 826 6.70 -28.09 29.91
C VAL A 826 6.90 -26.58 30.00
N LEU A 827 6.07 -25.82 29.30
CA LEU A 827 6.15 -24.37 29.18
C LEU A 827 4.84 -23.75 29.68
N GLN A 828 4.91 -22.91 30.71
CA GLN A 828 3.75 -22.21 31.26
C GLN A 828 3.75 -20.75 30.80
N PHE A 829 2.67 -20.33 30.16
CA PHE A 829 2.49 -18.96 29.65
C PHE A 829 1.37 -18.23 30.37
N SER A 830 1.54 -16.93 30.59
CA SER A 830 0.52 -16.05 31.19
C SER A 830 -0.32 -15.28 30.17
N ALA A 831 0.11 -15.22 28.91
CA ALA A 831 -0.56 -14.52 27.82
C ALA A 831 -0.09 -15.06 26.46
N ALA A 832 -0.50 -14.41 25.37
CA ALA A 832 0.06 -14.70 24.05
C ALA A 832 1.57 -14.48 24.05
N SER A 833 2.33 -15.40 23.45
CA SER A 833 3.80 -15.31 23.42
C SER A 833 4.36 -16.06 22.22
N GLU A 834 5.31 -15.43 21.55
CA GLU A 834 6.33 -16.15 20.80
C GLU A 834 7.30 -16.82 21.79
N VAL A 835 7.86 -17.96 21.39
CA VAL A 835 8.82 -18.71 22.18
C VAL A 835 9.91 -19.29 21.30
N THR A 836 11.15 -19.23 21.77
CA THR A 836 12.30 -19.90 21.16
C THR A 836 12.91 -20.87 22.18
N VAL A 837 13.15 -22.11 21.76
CA VAL A 837 13.87 -23.13 22.53
C VAL A 837 15.22 -23.39 21.86
N ILE A 838 16.28 -23.25 22.64
CA ILE A 838 17.66 -23.50 22.22
C ILE A 838 18.05 -24.88 22.77
N PRO A 839 18.33 -25.89 21.92
CA PRO A 839 18.68 -27.23 22.39
C PRO A 839 20.04 -27.23 23.10
N GLN A 840 20.19 -28.08 24.12
CA GLN A 840 21.49 -28.34 24.73
C GLN A 840 22.32 -29.18 23.77
N ARG A 841 23.44 -28.62 23.30
CA ARG A 841 24.47 -29.39 22.60
C ARG A 841 25.37 -30.00 23.67
N ASP A 842 25.81 -31.25 23.50
CA ASP A 842 26.83 -31.85 24.37
C ASP A 842 28.11 -31.01 24.25
N ILE A 843 28.38 -30.19 25.28
CA ILE A 843 29.61 -29.44 25.42
C ILE A 843 30.32 -30.00 26.65
N ARG A 844 31.40 -30.76 26.44
CA ARG A 844 32.46 -30.95 27.46
C ARG A 844 33.45 -29.76 27.38
N PRO A 845 34.25 -29.54 28.43
CA PRO A 845 34.11 -28.51 29.48
C PRO A 845 34.32 -27.06 29.00
N LEU A 846 33.90 -26.08 29.80
CA LEU A 846 33.86 -24.64 29.48
C LEU A 846 35.25 -24.00 29.22
N PRO A 847 35.48 -23.40 28.03
CA PRO A 847 36.55 -22.44 27.78
C PRO A 847 36.00 -21.03 27.54
N VAL A 848 36.79 -20.01 27.89
CA VAL A 848 36.52 -18.56 27.77
C VAL A 848 35.06 -18.12 28.02
N THR A 849 34.81 -17.46 29.16
CA THR A 849 33.52 -16.77 29.35
C THR A 849 33.53 -15.43 28.63
N LEU A 850 33.02 -15.41 27.39
CA LEU A 850 32.82 -14.20 26.60
C LEU A 850 31.66 -13.39 27.20
N VAL A 851 31.95 -12.18 27.68
CA VAL A 851 30.95 -11.28 28.29
C VAL A 851 30.12 -10.60 27.21
N GLN A 852 30.78 -10.13 26.15
CA GLN A 852 30.15 -9.41 25.05
C GLN A 852 30.99 -9.52 23.79
N PHE A 853 30.31 -9.55 22.64
CA PHE A 853 30.92 -9.35 21.33
C PHE A 853 30.01 -8.44 20.52
N VAL A 854 30.49 -7.22 20.29
CA VAL A 854 29.76 -6.17 19.60
C VAL A 854 30.58 -5.63 18.45
N GLY A 855 29.91 -5.04 17.47
CA GLY A 855 30.60 -4.36 16.41
C GLY A 855 29.71 -3.32 15.75
N HIS A 856 30.36 -2.26 15.31
CA HIS A 856 29.70 -1.10 14.75
C HIS A 856 30.43 -0.71 13.48
N ARG A 857 29.67 -0.45 12.43
CA ARG A 857 30.25 0.04 11.18
C ARG A 857 30.67 1.51 11.35
N GLN A 858 31.87 1.84 10.90
CA GLN A 858 32.46 3.17 10.91
C GLN A 858 32.92 3.50 9.47
N GLY A 859 32.02 4.09 8.68
CA GLY A 859 32.25 4.33 7.25
C GLY A 859 32.34 3.01 6.47
N SER A 860 33.45 2.80 5.76
CA SER A 860 33.74 1.56 5.04
C SER A 860 34.34 0.46 5.91
N LYS A 861 34.57 0.70 7.21
CA LYS A 861 35.24 -0.23 8.13
C LYS A 861 34.26 -0.77 9.19
N VAL A 862 34.57 -1.89 9.81
CA VAL A 862 33.82 -2.41 10.97
C VAL A 862 34.75 -2.47 12.18
N LEU A 863 34.37 -1.77 13.25
CA LEU A 863 35.05 -1.86 14.53
C LEU A 863 34.38 -2.94 15.37
N LEU A 864 35.12 -4.02 15.65
CA LEU A 864 34.73 -5.10 16.53
C LEU A 864 35.34 -4.89 17.92
N LYS A 865 34.55 -5.17 18.95
CA LYS A 865 34.99 -5.18 20.35
C LYS A 865 34.44 -6.41 21.06
N TRP A 866 35.26 -7.09 21.83
CA TRP A 866 34.80 -8.13 22.74
C TRP A 866 35.48 -8.03 24.09
N GLN A 867 34.84 -8.61 25.08
CA GLN A 867 35.34 -8.67 26.45
C GLN A 867 35.20 -10.08 27.00
N THR A 868 36.21 -10.51 27.74
CA THR A 868 36.27 -11.83 28.38
C THR A 868 36.29 -11.67 29.90
N ALA A 869 35.51 -12.51 30.60
CA ALA A 869 35.49 -12.56 32.06
C ALA A 869 36.56 -13.52 32.62
N ALA A 870 36.92 -14.54 31.84
CA ALA A 870 37.95 -15.52 32.18
C ALA A 870 38.55 -16.12 30.89
N GLU A 871 39.86 -16.36 30.88
CA GLU A 871 40.60 -16.98 29.75
C GLU A 871 41.45 -18.16 30.22
N ILE A 872 40.85 -19.08 30.99
CA ILE A 872 41.56 -20.23 31.54
C ILE A 872 41.76 -21.27 30.44
N GLY A 873 43.02 -21.67 30.21
CA GLY A 873 43.37 -22.64 29.16
C GLY A 873 43.19 -22.11 27.73
N HIS A 874 43.02 -20.80 27.54
CA HIS A 874 42.78 -20.20 26.23
C HIS A 874 44.09 -19.85 25.52
N GLN A 875 44.17 -20.14 24.22
CA GLN A 875 45.35 -19.85 23.41
C GLN A 875 45.16 -18.57 22.57
N GLN A 876 44.07 -18.48 21.80
CA GLN A 876 43.86 -17.38 20.85
C GLN A 876 42.41 -17.21 20.39
N PHE A 877 42.06 -15.97 20.03
CA PHE A 877 40.88 -15.63 19.25
C PHE A 877 41.24 -15.55 17.77
N ARG A 878 40.42 -16.12 16.91
CA ARG A 878 40.43 -15.85 15.48
C ARG A 878 39.16 -15.11 15.11
N VAL A 879 39.30 -13.91 14.59
CA VAL A 879 38.16 -13.15 14.05
C VAL A 879 37.84 -13.72 12.69
N GLU A 880 36.59 -14.10 12.47
CA GLU A 880 36.11 -14.60 11.18
C GLU A 880 34.92 -13.77 10.69
N VAL A 881 34.81 -13.59 9.38
CA VAL A 881 33.75 -12.84 8.73
C VAL A 881 33.14 -13.62 7.57
N ARG A 882 31.86 -13.40 7.28
CA ARG A 882 31.26 -13.72 5.99
C ARG A 882 30.26 -12.66 5.54
N ALA A 883 30.01 -12.61 4.24
CA ALA A 883 28.88 -11.87 3.68
C ALA A 883 27.59 -12.71 3.75
N ASP A 884 26.44 -12.06 3.61
CA ASP A 884 25.10 -12.70 3.60
C ASP A 884 24.94 -13.76 2.49
N THR A 885 25.61 -13.58 1.36
CA THR A 885 25.56 -14.52 0.24
C THR A 885 26.46 -15.73 0.38
N ASP A 886 27.32 -15.75 1.40
CA ASP A 886 28.37 -16.76 1.51
C ASP A 886 27.98 -17.82 2.54
N THR A 887 28.29 -19.07 2.23
CA THR A 887 28.01 -20.21 3.12
C THR A 887 29.14 -20.49 4.11
N THR A 888 30.31 -19.86 3.94
CA THR A 888 31.52 -20.12 4.74
C THR A 888 32.09 -18.83 5.34
N PHE A 889 32.70 -18.94 6.53
CA PHE A 889 33.42 -17.85 7.18
C PHE A 889 34.90 -17.86 6.78
N ARG A 890 35.46 -16.70 6.44
CA ARG A 890 36.90 -16.51 6.20
C ARG A 890 37.57 -15.91 7.43
N ALA A 891 38.81 -16.33 7.71
CA ALA A 891 39.62 -15.77 8.78
C ALA A 891 40.09 -14.35 8.41
N LEU A 892 40.00 -13.42 9.37
CA LEU A 892 40.53 -12.06 9.26
C LEU A 892 41.87 -11.92 9.97
N THR A 893 41.92 -12.36 11.23
CA THR A 893 43.14 -12.26 12.05
C THR A 893 43.11 -13.30 13.18
N ASN A 894 44.29 -13.61 13.73
CA ASN A 894 44.45 -14.29 15.00
C ASN A 894 44.97 -13.29 16.04
N LEU A 895 44.43 -13.32 17.24
CA LEU A 895 44.83 -12.50 18.37
C LEU A 895 45.12 -13.44 19.54
N PRO A 896 46.37 -13.48 20.04
CA PRO A 896 46.70 -14.32 21.19
C PRO A 896 45.89 -13.88 22.41
N ALA A 897 45.55 -14.86 23.26
CA ALA A 897 44.97 -14.59 24.57
C ALA A 897 45.97 -13.78 25.41
N HIS A 898 45.49 -12.75 26.11
CA HIS A 898 46.31 -11.95 27.05
C HIS A 898 45.73 -11.92 28.47
N GLY A 899 44.76 -12.79 28.75
CA GLY A 899 44.04 -12.83 30.01
C GLY A 899 42.70 -12.08 29.94
N PRO A 900 41.89 -12.12 31.01
CA PRO A 900 40.59 -11.47 31.05
C PRO A 900 40.71 -9.97 30.74
N GLY A 901 39.97 -9.48 29.75
CA GLY A 901 40.14 -8.10 29.30
C GLY A 901 39.31 -7.72 28.07
N GLU A 902 39.56 -6.50 27.59
CA GLU A 902 38.96 -5.97 26.35
C GLU A 902 39.87 -6.21 25.16
N TYR A 903 39.26 -6.62 24.06
CA TYR A 903 39.89 -6.76 22.75
C TYR A 903 39.20 -5.86 21.74
N ARG A 904 39.98 -5.36 20.78
CA ARG A 904 39.47 -4.53 19.69
C ARG A 904 40.13 -4.94 18.39
N PHE A 905 39.34 -5.02 17.33
CA PHE A 905 39.83 -5.26 15.98
C PHE A 905 39.03 -4.42 14.99
N THR A 906 39.73 -3.75 14.09
CA THR A 906 39.11 -3.01 13.00
C THR A 906 39.26 -3.81 11.72
N ASP A 907 38.14 -4.32 11.21
CA ASP A 907 38.07 -4.84 9.85
C ASP A 907 38.09 -3.67 8.87
N ALA A 908 39.21 -3.50 8.17
CA ALA A 908 39.42 -2.43 7.21
C ALA A 908 38.74 -2.70 5.85
N GLN A 909 38.37 -3.96 5.57
CA GLN A 909 37.71 -4.40 4.34
C GLN A 909 36.56 -5.36 4.68
N PRO A 910 35.53 -4.86 5.39
CA PRO A 910 34.35 -5.63 5.72
C PRO A 910 33.46 -5.82 4.49
N PRO A 911 32.65 -6.89 4.45
CA PRO A 911 31.60 -7.01 3.45
C PRO A 911 30.77 -5.72 3.38
N VAL A 912 30.54 -5.23 2.16
CA VAL A 912 29.77 -4.01 1.91
C VAL A 912 28.29 -4.22 2.24
N GLY A 913 27.78 -5.45 2.02
CA GLY A 913 26.47 -5.92 2.47
C GLY A 913 26.38 -6.16 3.98
N VAL A 914 25.33 -6.87 4.42
CA VAL A 914 25.28 -7.38 5.81
C VAL A 914 26.51 -8.26 6.05
N ALA A 915 27.27 -7.93 7.09
CA ALA A 915 28.48 -8.65 7.47
C ALA A 915 28.21 -9.43 8.75
N TYR A 916 28.53 -10.72 8.72
CA TYR A 916 28.40 -11.60 9.88
C TYR A 916 29.80 -11.87 10.43
N TYR A 917 30.02 -11.53 11.69
CA TYR A 917 31.27 -11.78 12.39
C TYR A 917 31.10 -12.85 13.45
N ARG A 918 32.14 -13.64 13.68
CA ARG A 918 32.24 -14.51 14.84
C ARG A 918 33.68 -14.58 15.33
N LEU A 919 33.86 -14.91 16.59
CA LEU A 919 35.15 -15.30 17.13
C LEU A 919 35.22 -16.82 17.11
N ARG A 920 36.29 -17.37 16.54
CA ARG A 920 36.71 -18.75 16.75
C ARG A 920 37.75 -18.75 17.86
N GLN A 921 37.40 -19.30 18.99
CA GLN A 921 38.23 -19.42 20.17
C GLN A 921 38.97 -20.76 20.11
N GLN A 922 40.27 -20.74 20.35
CA GLN A 922 41.09 -21.95 20.41
C GLN A 922 41.79 -22.04 21.76
N ASP A 923 41.71 -23.20 22.40
CA ASP A 923 42.32 -23.48 23.69
C ASP A 923 43.68 -24.17 23.55
N THR A 924 44.44 -24.21 24.65
CA THR A 924 45.80 -24.79 24.68
C THR A 924 45.82 -26.29 24.39
N ASP A 925 44.70 -26.98 24.59
CA ASP A 925 44.53 -28.41 24.25
C ASP A 925 44.08 -28.63 22.79
N GLY A 926 43.89 -27.56 22.01
CA GLY A 926 43.45 -27.59 20.63
C GLY A 926 41.93 -27.54 20.43
N SER A 927 41.14 -27.50 21.51
CA SER A 927 39.68 -27.36 21.47
C SER A 927 39.27 -26.05 20.80
N ILE A 928 38.16 -26.08 20.06
CA ILE A 928 37.65 -24.92 19.32
C ILE A 928 36.20 -24.64 19.71
N THR A 929 35.94 -23.42 20.15
CA THR A 929 34.58 -22.90 20.41
C THR A 929 34.34 -21.66 19.55
N TYR A 930 33.07 -21.29 19.37
CA TYR A 930 32.70 -20.11 18.58
C TYR A 930 31.80 -19.18 19.39
N SER A 931 31.96 -17.87 19.22
CA SER A 931 31.00 -16.90 19.73
C SER A 931 29.64 -17.00 19.01
N GLY A 932 28.63 -16.31 19.57
CA GLY A 932 27.47 -15.92 18.78
C GLY A 932 27.89 -15.15 17.52
N VAL A 933 27.07 -15.25 16.48
CA VAL A 933 27.31 -14.51 15.23
C VAL A 933 26.78 -13.08 15.41
N LEU A 934 27.68 -12.12 15.30
CA LEU A 934 27.39 -10.70 15.31
C LEU A 934 27.01 -10.25 13.90
N THR A 935 25.80 -9.72 13.74
CA THR A 935 25.33 -9.13 12.48
C THR A 935 25.63 -7.63 12.47
N VAL A 936 26.39 -7.18 11.49
CA VAL A 936 26.67 -5.76 11.23
C VAL A 936 25.94 -5.34 9.96
N PRO A 937 25.08 -4.30 10.00
CA PRO A 937 24.32 -3.84 8.84
C PRO A 937 25.25 -3.39 7.69
N PRO A 938 24.75 -3.31 6.44
CA PRO A 938 25.52 -2.89 5.28
C PRO A 938 26.11 -1.48 5.42
N ALA A 939 27.15 -1.19 4.63
CA ALA A 939 27.68 0.16 4.53
C ALA A 939 26.67 1.10 3.84
N PRO A 940 26.43 2.32 4.36
CA PRO A 940 25.76 3.35 3.58
C PRO A 940 26.72 3.79 2.46
N ALA A 941 26.39 3.85 1.16
CA ALA A 941 25.20 3.46 0.41
C ALA A 941 25.62 2.55 -0.75
N LEU A 942 25.14 1.31 -0.75
CA LEU A 942 25.26 0.38 -1.86
C LEU A 942 24.68 0.98 -3.15
N LEU A 943 25.19 0.55 -4.31
CA LEU A 943 24.47 0.72 -5.56
C LEU A 943 23.07 0.12 -5.39
N THR A 944 22.04 0.80 -5.86
CA THR A 944 20.73 0.17 -6.08
C THR A 944 20.67 -0.21 -7.54
N LEU A 945 20.45 -1.49 -7.80
CA LEU A 945 20.21 -2.00 -9.13
C LEU A 945 18.72 -2.23 -9.34
N THR A 946 18.24 -1.89 -10.54
CA THR A 946 16.92 -2.29 -11.01
C THR A 946 17.08 -3.16 -12.24
N ALA A 947 16.31 -4.25 -12.32
CA ALA A 947 16.27 -5.16 -13.46
C ALA A 947 14.96 -5.01 -14.23
N ALA A 948 15.02 -4.88 -15.55
CA ALA A 948 13.85 -4.82 -16.42
C ALA A 948 14.16 -5.34 -17.85
N PRO A 949 13.21 -5.98 -18.56
CA PRO A 949 11.95 -6.45 -18.02
C PRO A 949 12.14 -7.62 -17.07
N VAL A 950 11.23 -7.77 -16.10
CA VAL A 950 11.08 -8.98 -15.30
C VAL A 950 9.58 -9.28 -15.25
N PRO A 951 9.10 -10.42 -15.79
CA PRO A 951 9.86 -11.51 -16.40
C PRO A 951 10.57 -11.13 -17.71
N ALA A 952 11.71 -11.76 -18.01
CA ALA A 952 12.49 -11.56 -19.24
C ALA A 952 12.42 -12.75 -20.18
N ARG A 953 12.44 -12.50 -21.49
CA ARG A 953 12.55 -13.53 -22.53
C ARG A 953 13.94 -13.55 -23.15
N THR A 954 14.38 -12.40 -23.64
CA THR A 954 15.64 -12.30 -24.42
C THR A 954 16.78 -11.67 -23.64
N VAL A 955 16.54 -10.50 -23.04
CA VAL A 955 17.55 -9.71 -22.33
C VAL A 955 16.97 -9.12 -21.06
N VAL A 956 17.78 -9.03 -20.00
CA VAL A 956 17.51 -8.22 -18.81
C VAL A 956 18.44 -7.03 -18.81
N ARG A 957 17.89 -5.81 -18.79
CA ARG A 957 18.65 -4.58 -18.58
C ARG A 957 18.74 -4.28 -17.09
N LEU A 958 19.96 -4.22 -16.57
CA LEU A 958 20.27 -3.67 -15.26
C LEU A 958 20.59 -2.19 -15.37
N THR A 959 20.03 -1.40 -14.47
CA THR A 959 20.35 0.03 -14.34
C THR A 959 20.80 0.33 -12.92
N ALA A 960 21.96 0.98 -12.79
CA ALA A 960 22.48 1.45 -11.52
C ALA A 960 21.97 2.87 -11.23
N ASN A 961 21.54 3.11 -10.00
CA ASN A 961 21.08 4.42 -9.55
C ASN A 961 22.23 5.41 -9.25
N ARG A 962 23.49 5.02 -9.42
CA ARG A 962 24.70 5.82 -9.18
C ARG A 962 25.84 5.34 -10.09
N PRO A 963 26.90 6.13 -10.32
CA PRO A 963 28.07 5.68 -11.06
C PRO A 963 28.65 4.37 -10.50
N VAL A 964 28.89 3.40 -11.38
CA VAL A 964 29.43 2.09 -11.01
C VAL A 964 30.95 2.17 -10.86
N PRO A 965 31.56 1.58 -9.81
CA PRO A 965 33.01 1.50 -9.66
C PRO A 965 33.70 0.81 -10.85
N ALA A 966 34.92 1.24 -11.18
CA ALA A 966 35.73 0.59 -12.21
C ALA A 966 35.91 -0.91 -11.89
N GLN A 967 35.89 -1.75 -12.94
CA GLN A 967 36.06 -3.22 -12.87
C GLN A 967 34.99 -4.00 -12.07
N ALA A 968 33.88 -3.37 -11.66
CA ALA A 968 32.73 -4.09 -11.10
C ALA A 968 32.23 -5.17 -12.08
N GLN A 969 31.78 -6.31 -11.55
CA GLN A 969 31.22 -7.43 -12.30
C GLN A 969 29.76 -7.64 -11.93
N VAL A 970 29.00 -8.24 -12.83
CA VAL A 970 27.69 -8.80 -12.54
C VAL A 970 27.66 -10.27 -12.91
N GLU A 971 27.18 -11.11 -12.00
CA GLU A 971 26.97 -12.53 -12.24
C GLU A 971 25.50 -12.93 -12.06
N LEU A 972 25.06 -13.90 -12.85
CA LEU A 972 23.76 -14.58 -12.68
C LEU A 972 24.03 -15.99 -12.17
N ARG A 973 23.25 -16.41 -11.17
CA ARG A 973 23.25 -17.77 -10.64
C ARG A 973 21.87 -18.41 -10.78
N ASN A 974 21.84 -19.70 -11.08
CA ASN A 974 20.62 -20.49 -11.01
C ASN A 974 20.26 -20.82 -9.54
N THR A 975 19.14 -21.54 -9.34
CA THR A 975 18.67 -21.92 -8.00
C THR A 975 19.60 -22.89 -7.27
N GLN A 976 20.49 -23.58 -7.98
CA GLN A 976 21.55 -24.43 -7.41
C GLN A 976 22.81 -23.62 -7.05
N GLY A 977 22.81 -22.30 -7.24
CA GLY A 977 23.96 -21.43 -6.99
C GLY A 977 25.06 -21.50 -8.04
N GLN A 978 24.86 -22.24 -9.13
CA GLN A 978 25.80 -22.31 -10.25
C GLN A 978 25.76 -21.01 -11.05
N ARG A 979 26.94 -20.46 -11.35
CA ARG A 979 27.06 -19.25 -12.16
C ARG A 979 26.78 -19.58 -13.63
N VAL A 980 25.76 -18.94 -14.19
CA VAL A 980 25.33 -19.12 -15.59
C VAL A 980 25.72 -17.95 -16.49
N LEU A 981 26.00 -16.78 -15.93
CA LEU A 981 26.49 -15.60 -16.65
C LEU A 981 27.47 -14.81 -15.78
N ASN A 982 28.49 -14.20 -16.40
CA ASN A 982 29.37 -13.22 -15.76
C ASN A 982 29.82 -12.16 -16.78
N GLN A 983 29.68 -10.87 -16.46
CA GLN A 983 30.16 -9.78 -17.31
C GLN A 983 30.45 -8.51 -16.51
N GLN A 984 31.15 -7.55 -17.13
CA GLN A 984 31.43 -6.27 -16.48
C GLN A 984 30.14 -5.47 -16.24
N LEU A 985 29.98 -4.95 -15.02
CA LEU A 985 28.87 -4.08 -14.66
C LEU A 985 29.18 -2.64 -15.13
N GLN A 986 28.27 -2.08 -15.90
CA GLN A 986 28.22 -0.69 -16.33
C GLN A 986 26.98 -0.01 -15.73
N SER A 987 26.88 1.32 -15.84
CA SER A 987 25.69 2.08 -15.39
C SER A 987 24.38 1.56 -15.98
N VAL A 988 24.44 1.07 -17.23
CA VAL A 988 23.39 0.30 -17.89
C VAL A 988 24.05 -0.95 -18.45
N THR A 989 23.58 -2.13 -18.06
CA THR A 989 24.18 -3.41 -18.46
C THR A 989 23.10 -4.33 -19.01
N GLU A 990 23.31 -4.91 -20.19
CA GLU A 990 22.36 -5.85 -20.81
C GLU A 990 22.83 -7.30 -20.60
N LEU A 991 22.00 -8.10 -19.96
CA LEU A 991 22.25 -9.52 -19.68
C LEU A 991 21.45 -10.38 -20.67
N PRO A 992 22.08 -11.05 -21.66
CA PRO A 992 21.36 -11.96 -22.54
C PRO A 992 20.90 -13.19 -21.75
N VAL A 993 19.60 -13.47 -21.74
CA VAL A 993 18.97 -14.57 -20.99
C VAL A 993 18.21 -15.56 -21.88
N GLN A 994 18.08 -15.30 -23.18
CA GLN A 994 17.40 -16.18 -24.15
C GLN A 994 17.89 -17.65 -24.16
N HIS A 995 19.15 -17.87 -23.81
CA HIS A 995 19.78 -19.20 -23.80
C HIS A 995 19.63 -19.92 -22.46
N LEU A 996 19.04 -19.26 -21.45
CA LEU A 996 18.85 -19.83 -20.12
C LEU A 996 17.50 -20.56 -20.05
N PRO A 997 17.43 -21.73 -19.40
CA PRO A 997 16.16 -22.38 -19.12
C PRO A 997 15.19 -21.45 -18.38
N PRO A 998 13.87 -21.52 -18.63
CA PRO A 998 12.92 -20.68 -17.90
C PRO A 998 12.92 -21.00 -16.40
N GLY A 999 13.05 -19.98 -15.56
CA GLY A 999 13.19 -20.14 -14.11
C GLY A 999 13.65 -18.87 -13.41
N VAL A 1000 13.77 -18.95 -12.08
CA VAL A 1000 14.24 -17.83 -11.24
C VAL A 1000 15.77 -17.86 -11.16
N TYR A 1001 16.39 -16.70 -11.35
CA TYR A 1001 17.83 -16.48 -11.27
C TYR A 1001 18.17 -15.38 -10.28
N VAL A 1002 19.37 -15.47 -9.71
CA VAL A 1002 19.91 -14.54 -8.72
C VAL A 1002 20.99 -13.68 -9.35
N VAL A 1003 20.82 -12.36 -9.32
CA VAL A 1003 21.77 -11.38 -9.85
C VAL A 1003 22.61 -10.81 -8.71
N ARG A 1004 23.94 -10.90 -8.83
CA ARG A 1004 24.89 -10.31 -7.87
C ARG A 1004 25.79 -9.31 -8.59
N ALA A 1005 25.84 -8.09 -8.09
CA ALA A 1005 26.85 -7.12 -8.51
C ALA A 1005 28.02 -7.16 -7.54
N LEU A 1006 29.23 -7.35 -8.05
CA LEU A 1006 30.43 -7.62 -7.27
C LEU A 1006 31.53 -6.63 -7.60
N ASN A 1007 32.34 -6.26 -6.61
CA ASN A 1007 33.60 -5.54 -6.83
C ASN A 1007 34.70 -6.52 -7.31
N PRO A 1008 35.90 -6.03 -7.68
CA PRO A 1008 36.99 -6.90 -8.15
C PRO A 1008 37.47 -7.96 -7.15
N VAL A 1009 37.19 -7.79 -5.85
CA VAL A 1009 37.53 -8.74 -4.79
C VAL A 1009 36.37 -9.67 -4.40
N GLY A 1010 35.24 -9.62 -5.13
CA GLY A 1010 34.12 -10.54 -4.99
C GLY A 1010 33.06 -10.14 -3.96
N GLU A 1011 33.06 -8.90 -3.47
CA GLU A 1011 32.06 -8.42 -2.51
C GLU A 1011 30.87 -7.74 -3.20
N LEU A 1012 29.67 -7.90 -2.63
CA LEU A 1012 28.46 -7.28 -3.17
C LEU A 1012 28.54 -5.75 -3.21
N LEU A 1013 28.26 -5.14 -4.35
CA LEU A 1013 28.10 -3.70 -4.53
C LEU A 1013 26.65 -3.22 -4.40
N ALA A 1014 25.69 -4.14 -4.50
CA ALA A 1014 24.25 -3.90 -4.43
C ALA A 1014 23.54 -5.04 -3.69
N PRO A 1015 22.33 -4.81 -3.12
CA PRO A 1015 21.45 -5.90 -2.73
C PRO A 1015 21.24 -6.88 -3.88
N VAL A 1016 21.15 -8.17 -3.56
CA VAL A 1016 20.91 -9.22 -4.53
C VAL A 1016 19.53 -9.04 -5.14
N LEU A 1017 19.42 -9.17 -6.47
CA LEU A 1017 18.14 -9.15 -7.18
C LEU A 1017 17.75 -10.56 -7.60
N ARG A 1018 16.44 -10.83 -7.65
CA ARG A 1018 15.90 -12.01 -8.32
C ARG A 1018 15.25 -11.59 -9.64
N ILE A 1019 15.49 -12.36 -10.70
CA ILE A 1019 14.85 -12.20 -12.00
C ILE A 1019 14.14 -13.50 -12.37
N LEU A 1020 13.04 -13.39 -13.13
CA LEU A 1020 12.34 -14.52 -13.72
C LEU A 1020 12.62 -14.54 -15.23
N VAL A 1021 13.19 -15.63 -15.73
CA VAL A 1021 13.29 -15.91 -17.17
C VAL A 1021 12.06 -16.71 -17.57
N ALA A 1022 11.27 -16.16 -18.50
CA ALA A 1022 10.04 -16.77 -19.01
C ALA A 1022 10.32 -17.52 -20.33
N PRO A 1023 9.48 -18.50 -20.70
CA PRO A 1023 9.57 -19.16 -22.01
C PRO A 1023 9.40 -18.15 -23.16
N GLU A 1024 10.07 -18.42 -24.30
CA GLU A 1024 9.95 -17.63 -25.53
C GLU A 1024 8.51 -17.50 -26.03
#